data_AF-A0A813VY06-F1
#
_entry.id   AF-A0A813VY06-F1
#
_cell.length_a   1.000
_cell.length_b   1.000
_cell.length_c   1.000
_cell.angle_alpha   90.00
_cell.angle_beta   90.00
_cell.angle_gamma   90.00
#
_symmetry.space_group_name_H-M   'P 1'
#
loop_
_entity.id
_entity.type
_entity.pdbx_description
1 polymer ?
#
loop_
_entity_poly.entity_id
_entity_poly.type
_entity_poly.pdbx_seq_one_letter_code
_entity_poly.pdbx_strand_id
1 'polypeptide(L)'
;MALQSADDDDLMILDDVDDQLLIEICQAAEQEKSPSRQVLHILLWVAVSKASVSTSLENDELIAIDFEIAELDSQIAHLYKQRSKLEQRKQELKRTLSNALKSSVHGFQKDAVENWRRTDYPWSKKVEHVLNTVFKLQTFRLWQLETINVTLFGKDCILIMPTGGGKSLCFQLPAVVSEGITICVSPLIALVEDQIHQLHALDIDARAINSSTSKTDAAAIMNILNNPNQNHQMKILYVTPEKLAKSKTMMTKLQKLYEMKQFARLVIDEVHCCSTWGHDFRPDFKYLNIFKRLFPKLPLLGLTATATTKVIEDVKQILNIPHCVLFKAPFNRKNLYYEVWRKDSAKDCMEDLARVITQRFDKQSGIVYCLSQKDSEDVCGYLQSYGIKAGCYHASLTGRARTQVHEKWLKNEVHVICATIAFGMGIDKPDVRFVIHHSLSKTIENFYQESGRAGRDDKQSHCLLFFKYSDVFRLACMALAEKSGNGLKNLYSIVDYCLNETRCRRDCIAEHFDEVFQAGDCHKMCDVCSRIRKATKKNCRSDAQIIIDYLKNTVTSKNRLTALKLFEQTTKLVSLNREDHQRLILRLLLDRYIKEDFHLTPYNSICYLIPGPRATRVNDLQCEIYLDVIETNKIATTVVKETTTTAEQPRKKQNILTVPKPKLRWVNDDKKVVDKPSLKRVLEYDDTDSDANENVAELNGEKAVKQHITSVITDEFDELDFL
;
A
#
# COMPACT_ATOMS: atom_id res chain seq x y z
N MET A 1 -5.41 -98.34 4.39
CA MET A 1 -4.78 -99.54 5.00
C MET A 1 -3.29 -99.64 4.64
N ALA A 2 -2.52 -98.55 4.71
CA ALA A 2 -1.08 -98.57 4.48
C ALA A 2 -0.32 -97.60 5.41
N LEU A 3 -0.68 -97.57 6.70
CA LEU A 3 -0.03 -96.72 7.71
C LEU A 3 0.03 -97.47 9.06
N GLN A 4 0.70 -98.62 9.05
CA GLN A 4 1.15 -99.31 10.27
C GLN A 4 2.60 -99.74 10.08
N SER A 5 3.48 -98.76 9.83
CA SER A 5 4.93 -98.80 10.06
C SER A 5 5.58 -97.63 9.32
N ALA A 6 5.72 -96.48 9.97
CA ALA A 6 6.66 -95.44 9.56
C ALA A 6 6.98 -94.60 10.79
N ASP A 7 8.26 -94.53 11.14
CA ASP A 7 8.82 -93.70 12.20
C ASP A 7 8.77 -92.20 11.82
N ASP A 8 8.95 -91.33 12.82
CA ASP A 8 8.76 -89.85 12.80
C ASP A 8 9.56 -89.05 11.74
N ASP A 9 10.32 -89.68 10.84
CA ASP A 9 11.17 -88.99 9.85
C ASP A 9 10.61 -88.96 8.41
N ASP A 10 9.47 -89.60 8.12
CA ASP A 10 8.87 -89.61 6.77
C ASP A 10 7.83 -88.49 6.50
N LEU A 11 7.80 -87.43 7.32
CA LEU A 11 6.89 -86.28 7.13
C LEU A 11 7.45 -85.16 6.25
N MET A 12 8.56 -85.40 5.55
CA MET A 12 9.27 -84.40 4.72
C MET A 12 9.04 -84.52 3.21
N ILE A 13 8.02 -85.25 2.74
CA ILE A 13 7.69 -85.28 1.30
C ILE A 13 6.17 -85.27 1.10
N LEU A 14 5.52 -84.11 1.27
CA LEU A 14 4.21 -83.81 0.71
C LEU A 14 4.08 -82.28 0.46
N ASP A 15 5.03 -81.69 -0.27
CA ASP A 15 4.93 -80.29 -0.73
C ASP A 15 4.05 -80.12 -1.99
N ASP A 16 3.57 -81.22 -2.58
CA ASP A 16 2.62 -81.21 -3.71
C ASP A 16 1.28 -81.82 -3.30
N VAL A 17 0.62 -81.23 -2.30
CA VAL A 17 -0.81 -81.52 -2.08
C VAL A 17 -1.61 -80.63 -3.02
N ASP A 18 -2.11 -81.23 -4.09
CA ASP A 18 -2.99 -80.60 -5.09
C ASP A 18 -4.14 -79.84 -4.39
N ASP A 19 -4.32 -78.55 -4.74
CA ASP A 19 -5.38 -77.68 -4.22
C ASP A 19 -6.78 -78.34 -4.36
N GLN A 20 -6.94 -79.21 -5.37
CA GLN A 20 -8.14 -80.00 -5.58
C GLN A 20 -8.40 -81.00 -4.43
N LEU A 21 -7.36 -81.67 -3.92
CA LEU A 21 -7.44 -82.62 -2.81
C LEU A 21 -7.78 -81.91 -1.49
N LEU A 22 -7.27 -80.69 -1.32
CA LEU A 22 -7.52 -79.83 -0.16
C LEU A 22 -8.97 -79.33 -0.10
N ILE A 23 -9.55 -79.02 -1.27
CA ILE A 23 -10.98 -78.66 -1.41
C ILE A 23 -11.87 -79.88 -1.12
N GLU A 24 -11.52 -81.07 -1.63
CA GLU A 24 -12.28 -82.30 -1.36
C GLU A 24 -12.27 -82.69 0.13
N ILE A 25 -11.14 -82.49 0.83
CA ILE A 25 -11.03 -82.74 2.28
C ILE A 25 -11.86 -81.73 3.08
N CYS A 26 -11.89 -80.45 2.68
CA CYS A 26 -12.73 -79.44 3.35
C CYS A 26 -14.23 -79.70 3.14
N GLN A 27 -14.64 -80.12 1.93
CA GLN A 27 -16.03 -80.48 1.63
C GLN A 27 -16.48 -81.76 2.35
N ALA A 28 -15.57 -82.74 2.50
CA ALA A 28 -15.84 -83.94 3.29
C ALA A 28 -15.98 -83.62 4.80
N ALA A 29 -15.20 -82.68 5.32
CA ALA A 29 -15.27 -82.24 6.72
C ALA A 29 -16.55 -81.44 7.05
N GLU A 30 -17.11 -80.68 6.10
CA GLU A 30 -18.40 -79.98 6.26
C GLU A 30 -19.60 -80.94 6.36
N GLN A 31 -19.49 -82.16 5.81
CA GLN A 31 -20.57 -83.15 5.89
C GLN A 31 -20.52 -84.04 7.14
N GLU A 32 -19.41 -84.06 7.88
CA GLU A 32 -19.31 -84.77 9.16
C GLU A 32 -19.78 -83.89 10.34
N LYS A 33 -20.80 -84.33 11.08
CA LYS A 33 -21.29 -83.63 12.29
C LYS A 33 -20.27 -83.56 13.45
N SER A 34 -19.15 -84.29 13.36
CA SER A 34 -18.04 -84.25 14.32
C SER A 34 -16.72 -84.67 13.65
N PRO A 35 -15.86 -83.73 13.23
CA PRO A 35 -14.63 -84.08 12.52
C PRO A 35 -13.63 -84.80 13.45
N SER A 36 -12.89 -85.77 12.91
CA SER A 36 -11.84 -86.46 13.66
C SER A 36 -10.66 -85.53 14.03
N ARG A 37 -9.95 -85.84 15.12
CA ARG A 37 -8.85 -85.03 15.67
C ARG A 37 -7.70 -84.78 14.67
N GLN A 38 -7.54 -85.67 13.69
CA GLN A 38 -6.54 -85.55 12.62
C GLN A 38 -6.93 -84.50 11.57
N VAL A 39 -8.22 -84.39 11.20
CA VAL A 39 -8.71 -83.39 10.24
C VAL A 39 -8.55 -81.97 10.80
N LEU A 40 -8.83 -81.78 12.10
CA LEU A 40 -8.60 -80.52 12.80
C LEU A 40 -7.12 -80.12 12.84
N HIS A 41 -6.21 -81.10 12.95
CA HIS A 41 -4.76 -80.83 12.99
C HIS A 41 -4.22 -80.40 11.62
N ILE A 42 -4.73 -80.98 10.54
CA ILE A 42 -4.38 -80.62 9.16
C ILE A 42 -4.90 -79.22 8.82
N LEU A 43 -6.16 -78.90 9.18
CA LEU A 43 -6.74 -77.57 8.98
C LEU A 43 -5.99 -76.49 9.77
N LEU A 44 -5.57 -76.78 11.01
CA LEU A 44 -4.78 -75.86 11.83
C LEU A 44 -3.39 -75.65 11.24
N TRP A 45 -2.74 -76.69 10.71
CA TRP A 45 -1.43 -76.58 10.08
C TRP A 45 -1.48 -75.77 8.78
N VAL A 46 -2.49 -75.98 7.93
CA VAL A 46 -2.69 -75.17 6.71
C VAL A 46 -2.96 -73.70 7.03
N ALA A 47 -3.74 -73.42 8.08
CA ALA A 47 -3.97 -72.06 8.55
C ALA A 47 -2.69 -71.39 9.09
N VAL A 48 -1.86 -72.13 9.81
CA VAL A 48 -0.57 -71.63 10.35
C VAL A 48 0.45 -71.42 9.23
N SER A 49 0.58 -72.33 8.27
CA SER A 49 1.49 -72.19 7.13
C SER A 49 1.11 -71.05 6.18
N LYS A 50 -0.20 -70.84 5.91
CA LYS A 50 -0.67 -69.67 5.14
C LYS A 50 -0.44 -68.36 5.89
N ALA A 51 -0.64 -68.34 7.21
CA ALA A 51 -0.38 -67.17 8.04
C ALA A 51 1.12 -66.83 8.15
N SER A 52 2.02 -67.83 8.16
CA SER A 52 3.47 -67.59 8.22
C SER A 52 4.06 -67.09 6.90
N VAL A 53 3.52 -67.53 5.75
CA VAL A 53 3.98 -67.07 4.43
C VAL A 53 3.43 -65.67 4.10
N SER A 54 2.20 -65.34 4.53
CA SER A 54 1.67 -63.98 4.35
C SER A 54 2.41 -62.96 5.23
N THR A 55 2.75 -63.32 6.47
CA THR A 55 3.52 -62.45 7.36
C THR A 55 4.98 -62.28 6.94
N SER A 56 5.61 -63.22 6.23
CA SER A 56 6.97 -63.02 5.71
C SER A 56 7.00 -62.08 4.50
N LEU A 57 6.04 -62.20 3.57
CA LEU A 57 5.93 -61.34 2.39
C LEU A 57 5.58 -59.88 2.73
N GLU A 58 4.65 -59.67 3.67
CA GLU A 58 4.29 -58.32 4.15
C GLU A 58 5.43 -57.64 4.91
N ASN A 59 6.28 -58.42 5.58
CA ASN A 59 7.43 -57.90 6.33
C ASN A 59 8.60 -57.54 5.40
N ASP A 60 8.80 -58.28 4.30
CA ASP A 60 9.77 -57.94 3.26
C ASP A 60 9.35 -56.68 2.47
N GLU A 61 8.05 -56.51 2.21
CA GLU A 61 7.50 -55.29 1.60
C GLU A 61 7.63 -54.07 2.54
N LEU A 62 7.42 -54.27 3.85
CA LEU A 62 7.65 -53.23 4.85
C LEU A 62 9.12 -52.78 4.88
N ILE A 63 10.06 -53.72 4.84
CA ILE A 63 11.51 -53.43 4.83
C ILE A 63 11.91 -52.69 3.54
N ALA A 64 11.33 -53.05 2.39
CA ALA A 64 11.56 -52.35 1.13
C ALA A 64 11.06 -50.90 1.18
N ILE A 65 9.85 -50.68 1.72
CA ILE A 65 9.29 -49.34 1.90
C ILE A 65 10.12 -48.51 2.89
N ASP A 66 10.57 -49.10 4.00
CA ASP A 66 11.43 -48.41 4.98
C ASP A 66 12.78 -48.00 4.35
N PHE A 67 13.32 -48.81 3.44
CA PHE A 67 14.52 -48.47 2.68
C PHE A 67 14.28 -47.31 1.70
N GLU A 68 13.16 -47.32 0.97
CA GLU A 68 12.77 -46.20 0.09
C GLU A 68 12.54 -44.91 0.88
N ILE A 69 11.92 -44.99 2.06
CA ILE A 69 11.74 -43.85 2.97
C ILE A 69 13.11 -43.32 3.42
N ALA A 70 14.02 -44.19 3.83
CA ALA A 70 15.38 -43.79 4.24
C ALA A 70 16.17 -43.14 3.09
N GLU A 71 15.99 -43.62 1.86
CA GLU A 71 16.59 -43.02 0.67
C GLU A 71 16.01 -41.64 0.37
N LEU A 72 14.68 -41.49 0.44
CA LEU A 72 13.99 -40.20 0.30
C LEU A 72 14.41 -39.21 1.39
N ASP A 73 14.56 -39.66 2.64
CA ASP A 73 15.05 -38.83 3.75
C ASP A 73 16.48 -38.34 3.53
N SER A 74 17.34 -39.20 2.97
CA SER A 74 18.70 -38.82 2.55
C SER A 74 18.69 -37.76 1.44
N GLN A 75 17.82 -37.91 0.45
CA GLN A 75 17.62 -36.92 -0.62
C GLN A 75 17.09 -35.59 -0.07
N ILE A 76 16.15 -35.63 0.87
CA ILE A 76 15.61 -34.46 1.57
C ILE A 76 16.73 -33.75 2.35
N ALA A 77 17.56 -34.48 3.10
CA ALA A 77 18.70 -33.92 3.83
C ALA A 77 19.71 -33.25 2.88
N HIS A 78 19.96 -33.86 1.71
CA HIS A 78 20.80 -33.27 0.67
C HIS A 78 20.19 -31.98 0.11
N LEU A 79 18.89 -31.96 -0.18
CA LEU A 79 18.17 -30.77 -0.65
C LEU A 79 18.15 -29.65 0.39
N TYR A 80 18.00 -29.96 1.69
CA TYR A 80 18.12 -28.96 2.76
C TYR A 80 19.52 -28.34 2.83
N LYS A 81 20.56 -29.16 2.68
CA LYS A 81 21.94 -28.69 2.64
C LYS A 81 22.19 -27.79 1.42
N GLN A 82 21.66 -28.15 0.25
CA GLN A 82 21.71 -27.30 -0.94
C GLN A 82 20.95 -25.99 -0.75
N ARG A 83 19.74 -26.05 -0.19
CA ARG A 83 18.94 -24.86 0.14
C ARG A 83 19.68 -23.93 1.09
N SER A 84 20.29 -24.46 2.15
CA SER A 84 21.07 -23.68 3.11
C SER A 84 22.28 -23.01 2.43
N LYS A 85 23.00 -23.71 1.56
CA LYS A 85 24.08 -23.14 0.74
C LYS A 85 23.56 -22.03 -0.18
N LEU A 86 22.42 -22.22 -0.84
CA LEU A 86 21.79 -21.21 -1.69
C LEU A 86 21.29 -20.01 -0.89
N GLU A 87 20.78 -20.20 0.32
CA GLU A 87 20.36 -19.12 1.22
C GLU A 87 21.56 -18.31 1.73
N GLN A 88 22.66 -18.97 2.12
CA GLN A 88 23.93 -18.30 2.41
C GLN A 88 24.44 -17.52 1.20
N ARG A 89 24.48 -18.14 0.02
CA ARG A 89 24.92 -17.47 -1.22
C ARG A 89 24.02 -16.30 -1.58
N LYS A 90 22.71 -16.41 -1.37
CA LYS A 90 21.74 -15.32 -1.55
C LYS A 90 21.99 -14.18 -0.56
N GLN A 91 22.29 -14.47 0.71
CA GLN A 91 22.63 -13.44 1.69
C GLN A 91 23.97 -12.77 1.36
N GLU A 92 24.96 -13.54 0.94
CA GLU A 92 26.25 -13.05 0.50
C GLU A 92 26.09 -12.16 -0.74
N LEU A 93 25.37 -12.62 -1.77
CA LEU A 93 25.02 -11.81 -2.94
C LEU A 93 24.21 -10.58 -2.57
N LYS A 94 23.27 -10.65 -1.62
CA LYS A 94 22.57 -9.46 -1.11
C LYS A 94 23.52 -8.49 -0.41
N ARG A 95 24.51 -8.97 0.35
CA ARG A 95 25.53 -8.11 0.98
C ARG A 95 26.47 -7.52 -0.05
N THR A 96 26.93 -8.31 -1.02
CA THR A 96 27.76 -7.85 -2.14
C THR A 96 26.99 -6.87 -3.00
N LEU A 97 25.71 -7.11 -3.29
CA LEU A 97 24.82 -6.19 -3.99
C LEU A 97 24.54 -4.95 -3.15
N SER A 98 24.36 -5.06 -1.83
CA SER A 98 24.21 -3.92 -0.93
C SER A 98 25.49 -3.09 -0.83
N ASN A 99 26.66 -3.73 -0.82
CA ASN A 99 27.96 -3.08 -0.82
C ASN A 99 28.26 -2.48 -2.19
N ALA A 100 27.88 -3.15 -3.28
CA ALA A 100 27.92 -2.62 -4.64
C ALA A 100 26.87 -1.53 -4.83
N LEU A 101 25.73 -1.55 -4.13
CA LEU A 101 24.71 -0.50 -4.09
C LEU A 101 25.16 0.68 -3.24
N LYS A 102 25.91 0.46 -2.16
CA LYS A 102 26.56 1.56 -1.41
C LYS A 102 27.69 2.17 -2.24
N SER A 103 28.45 1.31 -2.92
CA SER A 103 29.51 1.71 -3.86
C SER A 103 28.96 2.27 -5.16
N SER A 104 27.71 1.95 -5.55
CA SER A 104 26.99 2.54 -6.68
C SER A 104 26.18 3.74 -6.24
N VAL A 105 25.75 3.89 -4.99
CA VAL A 105 25.35 5.21 -4.47
C VAL A 105 26.56 6.16 -4.50
N HIS A 106 27.78 5.63 -4.31
CA HIS A 106 29.05 6.32 -4.59
C HIS A 106 29.55 6.20 -6.06
N GLY A 107 28.90 5.39 -6.91
CA GLY A 107 29.36 5.00 -8.26
C GLY A 107 28.45 5.50 -9.38
N PHE A 108 27.19 5.79 -9.07
CA PHE A 108 26.25 6.67 -9.78
C PHE A 108 26.68 8.14 -9.63
N GLN A 109 27.68 8.43 -8.78
CA GLN A 109 28.44 9.69 -8.82
C GLN A 109 29.54 9.70 -9.90
N LYS A 110 29.89 8.55 -10.51
CA LYS A 110 31.06 8.46 -11.41
C LYS A 110 30.75 8.56 -12.91
N ASP A 111 29.51 8.38 -13.34
CA ASP A 111 29.16 8.63 -14.73
C ASP A 111 28.85 10.12 -14.93
N ALA A 112 29.90 10.83 -15.38
CA ALA A 112 30.09 12.27 -15.57
C ALA A 112 30.51 13.06 -14.31
N VAL A 113 31.82 13.02 -14.01
CA VAL A 113 32.54 13.88 -13.04
C VAL A 113 32.57 15.34 -13.52
N GLU A 114 31.39 15.92 -13.74
CA GLU A 114 31.21 17.36 -13.84
C GLU A 114 30.65 17.82 -12.49
N ASN A 115 31.41 18.66 -11.78
CA ASN A 115 30.97 19.18 -10.50
C ASN A 115 29.86 20.22 -10.72
N TRP A 116 28.61 19.76 -10.76
CA TRP A 116 27.42 20.60 -10.97
C TRP A 116 27.12 21.58 -9.83
N ARG A 117 27.86 21.52 -8.70
CA ARG A 117 27.75 22.49 -7.60
C ARG A 117 28.47 23.82 -7.86
N ARG A 118 29.23 23.90 -8.95
CA ARG A 118 29.96 25.10 -9.31
C ARG A 118 29.02 26.30 -9.51
N THR A 119 29.53 27.48 -9.18
CA THR A 119 28.83 28.77 -9.28
C THR A 119 29.53 29.74 -10.24
N ASP A 120 30.38 29.22 -11.12
CA ASP A 120 31.13 29.99 -12.11
C ASP A 120 30.58 29.86 -13.54
N TYR A 121 29.40 29.26 -13.71
CA TYR A 121 28.68 29.27 -14.99
C TYR A 121 28.23 30.69 -15.38
N PRO A 122 28.08 30.99 -16.68
CA PRO A 122 27.62 32.30 -17.15
C PRO A 122 26.28 32.77 -16.55
N TRP A 123 25.40 31.83 -16.20
CA TRP A 123 24.10 32.11 -15.60
C TRP A 123 24.10 32.24 -14.07
N SER A 124 25.20 31.91 -13.37
CA SER A 124 25.21 31.75 -11.90
C SER A 124 24.77 33.02 -11.17
N LYS A 125 25.28 34.19 -11.57
CA LYS A 125 24.87 35.49 -11.00
C LYS A 125 23.38 35.77 -11.21
N LYS A 126 22.85 35.42 -12.38
CA LYS A 126 21.42 35.60 -12.72
C LYS A 126 20.55 34.64 -11.91
N VAL A 127 20.99 33.39 -11.75
CA VAL A 127 20.32 32.36 -10.92
C VAL A 127 20.22 32.82 -9.47
N GLU A 128 21.32 33.27 -8.88
CA GLU A 128 21.36 33.78 -7.50
C GLU A 128 20.52 35.05 -7.33
N HIS A 129 20.57 35.97 -8.30
CA HIS A 129 19.73 37.15 -8.31
C HIS A 129 18.25 36.77 -8.31
N VAL A 130 17.80 35.93 -9.24
CA VAL A 130 16.39 35.50 -9.36
C VAL A 130 15.93 34.73 -8.11
N LEU A 131 16.79 33.90 -7.51
CA LEU A 131 16.50 33.21 -6.25
C LEU A 131 16.14 34.22 -5.14
N ASN A 132 16.99 35.23 -4.96
CA ASN A 132 16.85 36.22 -3.90
C ASN A 132 15.73 37.24 -4.18
N THR A 133 15.61 37.74 -5.41
CA THR A 133 14.70 38.85 -5.74
C THR A 133 13.31 38.41 -6.15
N VAL A 134 13.17 37.31 -6.89
CA VAL A 134 11.86 36.82 -7.35
C VAL A 134 11.33 35.81 -6.35
N PHE A 135 12.07 34.72 -6.11
CA PHE A 135 11.60 33.63 -5.23
C PHE A 135 11.75 33.94 -3.73
N LYS A 136 12.44 35.02 -3.36
CA LYS A 136 12.67 35.46 -1.96
C LYS A 136 13.32 34.38 -1.08
N LEU A 137 14.19 33.56 -1.66
CA LEU A 137 14.93 32.50 -0.96
C LEU A 137 16.42 32.88 -0.87
N GLN A 138 17.07 32.53 0.25
CA GLN A 138 18.47 32.86 0.49
C GLN A 138 19.45 31.76 0.03
N THR A 139 19.03 30.49 0.13
CA THR A 139 19.92 29.35 -0.09
C THR A 139 19.21 28.21 -0.81
N PHE A 140 19.94 27.47 -1.62
CA PHE A 140 19.47 26.23 -2.23
C PHE A 140 19.47 25.07 -1.22
N ARG A 141 18.45 24.22 -1.30
CA ARG A 141 18.42 22.90 -0.68
C ARG A 141 19.24 21.89 -1.49
N LEU A 142 19.49 20.74 -0.89
CA LEU A 142 20.23 19.64 -1.50
C LEU A 142 19.72 19.33 -2.92
N TRP A 143 20.65 19.20 -3.87
CA TRP A 143 20.42 18.91 -5.29
C TRP A 143 19.71 19.98 -6.11
N GLN A 144 19.21 21.07 -5.51
CA GLN A 144 18.50 22.10 -6.27
C GLN A 144 19.43 22.84 -7.24
N LEU A 145 20.56 23.35 -6.75
CA LEU A 145 21.53 24.09 -7.57
C LEU A 145 22.11 23.21 -8.68
N GLU A 146 22.47 21.97 -8.35
CA GLU A 146 23.03 21.01 -9.30
C GLU A 146 22.03 20.68 -10.41
N THR A 147 20.77 20.45 -10.06
CA THR A 147 19.70 20.23 -11.06
C THR A 147 19.49 21.45 -11.94
N ILE A 148 19.46 22.65 -11.35
CA ILE A 148 19.34 23.92 -12.08
C ILE A 148 20.51 24.09 -13.06
N ASN A 149 21.74 23.80 -12.64
CA ASN A 149 22.93 23.91 -13.49
C ASN A 149 22.92 22.89 -14.64
N VAL A 150 22.62 21.62 -14.37
CA VAL A 150 22.51 20.57 -15.41
C VAL A 150 21.50 20.96 -16.47
N THR A 151 20.34 21.43 -16.03
CA THR A 151 19.24 21.77 -16.92
C THR A 151 19.56 23.04 -17.71
N LEU A 152 20.10 24.10 -17.10
CA LEU A 152 20.54 25.31 -17.81
C LEU A 152 21.69 25.04 -18.80
N PHE A 153 22.55 24.06 -18.52
CA PHE A 153 23.58 23.59 -19.44
C PHE A 153 23.00 22.88 -20.68
N GLY A 154 21.76 22.38 -20.59
CA GLY A 154 21.07 21.70 -21.70
C GLY A 154 21.16 20.17 -21.66
N LYS A 155 21.53 19.57 -20.50
CA LYS A 155 21.52 18.12 -20.31
C LYS A 155 20.18 17.64 -19.75
N ASP A 156 19.86 16.38 -20.06
CA ASP A 156 18.71 15.68 -19.48
C ASP A 156 18.99 15.30 -18.03
N CYS A 157 17.98 15.40 -17.17
CA CYS A 157 18.12 15.16 -15.74
C CYS A 157 16.89 14.44 -15.18
N ILE A 158 17.10 13.49 -14.27
CA ILE A 158 16.07 12.95 -13.39
C ILE A 158 16.41 13.36 -11.95
N LEU A 159 15.49 14.04 -11.29
CA LEU A 159 15.61 14.43 -9.89
C LEU A 159 14.59 13.67 -9.04
N ILE A 160 15.12 12.90 -8.08
CA ILE A 160 14.36 12.19 -7.08
C ILE A 160 14.56 12.91 -5.75
N MET A 161 13.52 13.58 -5.29
CA MET A 161 13.53 14.30 -4.02
C MET A 161 12.22 14.11 -3.28
N PRO A 162 12.26 13.94 -1.95
CA PRO A 162 11.05 13.73 -1.15
C PRO A 162 10.04 14.87 -1.35
N THR A 163 8.77 14.59 -1.04
CA THR A 163 7.72 15.61 -1.01
C THR A 163 8.13 16.74 -0.07
N GLY A 164 7.88 17.99 -0.46
CA GLY A 164 8.36 19.17 0.27
C GLY A 164 9.86 19.45 0.12
N GLY A 165 10.62 18.63 -0.62
CA GLY A 165 12.05 18.87 -0.90
C GLY A 165 12.34 20.11 -1.75
N GLY A 166 11.32 20.68 -2.41
CA GLY A 166 11.46 21.86 -3.27
C GLY A 166 11.78 21.52 -4.73
N LYS A 167 11.20 20.44 -5.27
CA LYS A 167 11.35 20.02 -6.68
C LYS A 167 10.92 21.11 -7.68
N SER A 168 9.87 21.87 -7.35
CA SER A 168 9.32 22.88 -8.26
C SER A 168 10.33 23.98 -8.59
N LEU A 169 11.11 24.42 -7.60
CA LEU A 169 12.15 25.45 -7.80
C LEU A 169 13.18 25.03 -8.86
N CYS A 170 13.48 23.73 -8.97
CA CYS A 170 14.46 23.19 -9.91
C CYS A 170 14.09 23.38 -11.38
N PHE A 171 12.83 23.70 -11.70
CA PHE A 171 12.41 24.04 -13.06
C PHE A 171 11.81 25.44 -13.18
N GLN A 172 11.17 25.94 -12.13
CA GLN A 172 10.59 27.28 -12.11
C GLN A 172 11.66 28.37 -12.20
N LEU A 173 12.76 28.23 -11.44
CA LEU A 173 13.85 29.20 -11.49
C LEU A 173 14.53 29.21 -12.87
N PRO A 174 14.94 28.05 -13.44
CA PRO A 174 15.45 28.01 -14.81
C PRO A 174 14.49 28.61 -15.84
N ALA A 175 13.17 28.43 -15.70
CA ALA A 175 12.20 29.00 -16.63
C ALA A 175 12.23 30.53 -16.65
N VAL A 176 12.44 31.18 -15.49
CA VAL A 176 12.58 32.64 -15.40
C VAL A 176 13.95 33.10 -15.94
N VAL A 177 15.01 32.32 -15.70
CA VAL A 177 16.38 32.63 -16.15
C VAL A 177 16.55 32.49 -17.66
N SER A 178 15.94 31.47 -18.26
CA SER A 178 16.02 31.17 -19.69
C SER A 178 15.16 32.09 -20.55
N GLU A 179 15.55 32.21 -21.81
CA GLU A 179 14.68 32.71 -22.88
C GLU A 179 13.73 31.60 -23.33
N GLY A 180 12.54 31.98 -23.79
CA GLY A 180 11.50 31.04 -24.19
C GLY A 180 10.66 30.49 -23.03
N ILE A 181 9.92 29.43 -23.36
CA ILE A 181 8.84 28.85 -22.57
C ILE A 181 9.26 27.45 -22.09
N THR A 182 9.07 27.18 -20.81
CA THR A 182 9.17 25.83 -20.23
C THR A 182 7.81 25.14 -20.28
N ILE A 183 7.76 23.95 -20.85
CA ILE A 183 6.54 23.13 -20.88
C ILE A 183 6.61 22.12 -19.74
N CYS A 184 5.66 22.17 -18.82
CA CYS A 184 5.57 21.26 -17.68
C CYS A 184 4.40 20.29 -17.87
N VAL A 185 4.71 19.01 -18.02
CA VAL A 185 3.72 17.93 -18.09
C VAL A 185 3.41 17.49 -16.67
N SER A 186 2.17 17.63 -16.24
CA SER A 186 1.73 17.20 -14.91
C SER A 186 0.46 16.35 -15.02
N PRO A 187 0.37 15.24 -14.26
CA PRO A 187 -0.78 14.35 -14.32
C PRO A 187 -2.05 14.92 -13.64
N LEU A 188 -1.92 15.95 -12.80
CA LEU A 188 -3.00 16.33 -11.89
C LEU A 188 -3.30 17.83 -11.96
N ILE A 189 -4.52 18.14 -12.42
CA ILE A 189 -5.00 19.51 -12.65
C ILE A 189 -4.99 20.34 -11.36
N ALA A 190 -5.43 19.77 -10.23
CA ALA A 190 -5.46 20.48 -8.96
C ALA A 190 -4.07 20.96 -8.50
N LEU A 191 -3.00 20.18 -8.78
CA LEU A 191 -1.63 20.61 -8.46
C LEU A 191 -1.22 21.81 -9.32
N VAL A 192 -1.59 21.80 -10.60
CA VAL A 192 -1.25 22.85 -11.54
C VAL A 192 -1.88 24.18 -11.14
N GLU A 193 -3.13 24.18 -10.65
CA GLU A 193 -3.81 25.39 -10.16
C GLU A 193 -3.06 26.02 -8.98
N ASP A 194 -2.67 25.22 -7.98
CA ASP A 194 -1.87 25.69 -6.85
C ASP A 194 -0.51 26.27 -7.28
N GLN A 195 0.18 25.61 -8.22
CA GLN A 195 1.45 26.10 -8.74
C GLN A 195 1.29 27.41 -9.53
N ILE A 196 0.21 27.57 -10.30
CA ILE A 196 -0.07 28.81 -11.03
C ILE A 196 -0.36 29.95 -10.05
N HIS A 197 -1.20 29.73 -9.03
CA HIS A 197 -1.47 30.74 -8.00
C HIS A 197 -0.19 31.20 -7.30
N GLN A 198 0.70 30.26 -6.93
CA GLN A 198 2.00 30.59 -6.33
C GLN A 198 2.90 31.39 -7.27
N LEU A 199 2.94 31.05 -8.56
CA LEU A 199 3.74 31.76 -9.56
C LEU A 199 3.20 33.17 -9.84
N HIS A 200 1.87 33.34 -9.93
CA HIS A 200 1.24 34.65 -10.09
C HIS A 200 1.47 35.56 -8.88
N ALA A 201 1.47 35.01 -7.66
CA ALA A 201 1.83 35.76 -6.45
C ALA A 201 3.30 36.26 -6.47
N LEU A 202 4.16 35.64 -7.28
CA LEU A 202 5.54 36.06 -7.53
C LEU A 202 5.70 36.89 -8.82
N ASP A 203 4.60 37.31 -9.45
CA ASP A 203 4.56 38.05 -10.72
C ASP A 203 5.21 37.28 -11.90
N ILE A 204 5.10 35.95 -11.90
CA ILE A 204 5.56 35.07 -12.99
C ILE A 204 4.36 34.60 -13.81
N ASP A 205 4.28 34.99 -15.09
CA ASP A 205 3.23 34.52 -16.00
C ASP A 205 3.38 33.03 -16.29
N ALA A 206 2.48 32.24 -15.68
CA ALA A 206 2.32 30.82 -15.91
C ALA A 206 0.87 30.50 -16.23
N ARG A 207 0.65 29.56 -17.16
CA ARG A 207 -0.70 29.17 -17.63
C ARG A 207 -0.84 27.66 -17.69
N ALA A 208 -2.07 27.18 -17.81
CA ALA A 208 -2.38 25.77 -17.99
C ALA A 208 -3.31 25.53 -19.18
N ILE A 209 -3.11 24.40 -19.87
CA ILE A 209 -4.10 23.83 -20.78
C ILE A 209 -4.48 22.43 -20.29
N ASN A 210 -5.74 22.28 -19.90
CA ASN A 210 -6.34 21.04 -19.45
C ASN A 210 -7.78 20.91 -19.98
N SER A 211 -8.54 19.93 -19.48
CA SER A 211 -9.93 19.67 -19.89
C SER A 211 -10.92 20.73 -19.42
N SER A 212 -10.61 21.47 -18.35
CA SER A 212 -11.44 22.55 -17.81
C SER A 212 -11.10 23.94 -18.35
N THR A 213 -10.06 24.08 -19.18
CA THR A 213 -9.68 25.36 -19.80
C THR A 213 -10.76 25.82 -20.79
N SER A 214 -11.21 27.07 -20.67
CA SER A 214 -12.19 27.67 -21.57
C SER A 214 -11.64 27.76 -23.01
N LYS A 215 -12.53 27.79 -24.01
CA LYS A 215 -12.13 27.94 -25.42
C LYS A 215 -11.38 29.26 -25.67
N THR A 216 -11.79 30.32 -24.98
CA THR A 216 -11.18 31.66 -25.06
C THR A 216 -9.76 31.65 -24.50
N ASP A 217 -9.54 31.05 -23.33
CA ASP A 217 -8.21 30.97 -22.71
C ASP A 217 -7.28 30.08 -23.52
N ALA A 218 -7.79 28.95 -24.02
CA ALA A 218 -7.02 28.06 -24.89
C ALA A 218 -6.59 28.78 -26.18
N ALA A 219 -7.47 29.57 -26.80
CA ALA A 219 -7.14 30.37 -27.98
C ALA A 219 -6.10 31.45 -27.66
N ALA A 220 -6.21 32.13 -26.51
CA ALA A 220 -5.23 33.10 -26.06
C ALA A 220 -3.85 32.48 -25.86
N ILE A 221 -3.76 31.33 -25.19
CA ILE A 221 -2.50 30.60 -25.01
C ILE A 221 -1.93 30.17 -26.37
N MET A 222 -2.76 29.64 -27.27
CA MET A 222 -2.32 29.25 -28.61
C MET A 222 -1.78 30.43 -29.44
N ASN A 223 -2.33 31.63 -29.25
CA ASN A 223 -1.81 32.85 -29.88
C ASN A 223 -0.45 33.26 -29.31
N ILE A 224 -0.26 33.15 -27.99
CA ILE A 224 1.05 33.38 -27.35
C ILE A 224 2.09 32.41 -27.91
N LEU A 225 1.74 31.12 -28.07
CA LEU A 225 2.64 30.12 -28.64
C LEU A 225 2.97 30.37 -30.11
N ASN A 226 2.15 31.13 -30.86
CA ASN A 226 2.45 31.52 -32.24
C ASN A 226 3.44 32.68 -32.31
N ASN A 227 3.29 33.66 -31.41
CA ASN A 227 4.04 34.91 -31.44
C ASN A 227 4.70 35.16 -30.07
N PRO A 228 5.64 34.30 -29.61
CA PRO A 228 6.25 34.42 -28.28
C PRO A 228 7.00 35.75 -28.06
N ASN A 229 7.37 36.44 -29.15
CA ASN A 229 8.10 37.72 -29.10
C ASN A 229 7.20 38.95 -28.92
N GLN A 230 5.87 38.81 -29.01
CA GLN A 230 4.92 39.93 -28.94
C GLN A 230 4.36 40.08 -27.50
N ASN A 231 5.14 40.75 -26.65
CA ASN A 231 4.71 41.42 -25.41
C ASN A 231 4.02 40.61 -24.29
N HIS A 232 4.04 39.28 -24.31
CA HIS A 232 3.60 38.45 -23.17
C HIS A 232 4.62 37.34 -22.91
N GLN A 233 5.51 37.56 -21.93
CA GLN A 233 6.58 36.61 -21.59
C GLN A 233 6.08 35.48 -20.68
N MET A 234 5.09 34.70 -21.13
CA MET A 234 4.71 33.46 -20.45
C MET A 234 5.97 32.60 -20.27
N LYS A 235 6.33 32.26 -19.02
CA LYS A 235 7.54 31.49 -18.71
C LYS A 235 7.27 30.00 -18.60
N ILE A 236 6.08 29.63 -18.14
CA ILE A 236 5.72 28.23 -17.87
C ILE A 236 4.33 27.94 -18.41
N LEU A 237 4.22 26.88 -19.20
CA LEU A 237 2.94 26.32 -19.62
C LEU A 237 2.79 24.91 -19.08
N TYR A 238 1.81 24.72 -18.21
CA TYR A 238 1.41 23.40 -17.71
C TYR A 238 0.45 22.73 -18.68
N VAL A 239 0.67 21.43 -18.93
CA VAL A 239 -0.15 20.63 -19.82
C VAL A 239 -0.35 19.23 -19.25
N THR A 240 -1.48 18.61 -19.57
CA THR A 240 -1.70 17.20 -19.24
C THR A 240 -1.06 16.30 -20.30
N PRO A 241 -0.62 15.07 -19.97
CA PRO A 241 -0.04 14.15 -20.94
C PRO A 241 -1.02 13.81 -22.08
N GLU A 242 -2.32 13.69 -21.79
CA GLU A 242 -3.36 13.40 -22.77
C GLU A 242 -3.47 14.53 -23.81
N LYS A 243 -3.28 15.79 -23.38
CA LYS A 243 -3.31 16.93 -24.29
C LYS A 243 -2.15 16.89 -25.27
N LEU A 244 -0.95 16.56 -24.80
CA LEU A 244 0.23 16.41 -25.66
C LEU A 244 0.10 15.22 -26.61
N ALA A 245 -0.45 14.09 -26.13
CA ALA A 245 -0.63 12.90 -26.93
C ALA A 245 -1.68 13.06 -28.04
N LYS A 246 -2.79 13.74 -27.76
CA LYS A 246 -3.97 13.78 -28.64
C LYS A 246 -4.07 15.05 -29.49
N SER A 247 -3.40 16.15 -29.12
CA SER A 247 -3.55 17.44 -29.82
C SER A 247 -2.46 17.67 -30.86
N LYS A 248 -2.79 17.43 -32.14
CA LYS A 248 -1.92 17.78 -33.29
C LYS A 248 -1.55 19.26 -33.30
N THR A 249 -2.53 20.14 -33.06
CA THR A 249 -2.31 21.60 -33.03
C THR A 249 -1.26 21.99 -32.01
N MET A 250 -1.31 21.42 -30.80
CA MET A 250 -0.32 21.69 -29.75
C MET A 250 1.09 21.27 -30.21
N MET A 251 1.21 20.07 -30.78
CA MET A 251 2.50 19.58 -31.28
C MET A 251 3.08 20.48 -32.38
N THR A 252 2.26 20.94 -33.33
CA THR A 252 2.70 21.89 -34.36
C THR A 252 3.17 23.22 -33.76
N LYS A 253 2.53 23.73 -32.70
CA LYS A 253 3.00 24.95 -32.01
C LYS A 253 4.33 24.71 -31.31
N LEU A 254 4.50 23.57 -30.64
CA LEU A 254 5.76 23.22 -29.98
C LEU A 254 6.92 23.09 -30.98
N GLN A 255 6.66 22.54 -32.17
CA GLN A 255 7.64 22.51 -33.26
C GLN A 255 8.07 23.91 -33.70
N LYS A 256 7.12 24.82 -33.92
CA LYS A 256 7.44 26.22 -34.24
C LYS A 256 8.25 26.91 -33.14
N LEU A 257 7.88 26.70 -31.87
CA LEU A 257 8.65 27.26 -30.74
C LEU A 257 10.08 26.71 -30.71
N TYR A 258 10.27 25.42 -30.98
CA TYR A 258 11.58 24.81 -31.05
C TYR A 258 12.43 25.40 -32.19
N GLU A 259 11.86 25.56 -33.38
CA GLU A 259 12.51 26.19 -34.54
C GLU A 259 12.92 27.64 -34.25
N MET A 260 12.08 28.39 -33.54
CA MET A 260 12.34 29.77 -33.09
C MET A 260 13.29 29.85 -31.89
N LYS A 261 13.80 28.73 -31.37
CA LYS A 261 14.60 28.65 -30.12
C LYS A 261 13.90 29.24 -28.90
N GLN A 262 12.57 29.18 -28.87
CA GLN A 262 11.71 29.63 -27.78
C GLN A 262 11.12 28.46 -26.96
N PHE A 263 11.44 27.21 -27.31
CA PHE A 263 11.12 26.05 -26.46
C PHE A 263 12.33 25.76 -25.55
N ALA A 264 12.28 26.27 -24.31
CA ALA A 264 13.43 26.25 -23.41
C ALA A 264 13.71 24.85 -22.83
N ARG A 265 12.65 24.15 -22.39
CA ARG A 265 12.77 22.89 -21.64
C ARG A 265 11.46 22.13 -21.58
N LEU A 266 11.54 20.80 -21.56
CA LEU A 266 10.45 19.93 -21.17
C LEU A 266 10.64 19.46 -19.72
N VAL A 267 9.63 19.64 -18.89
CA VAL A 267 9.58 19.13 -17.52
C VAL A 267 8.49 18.08 -17.45
N ILE A 268 8.79 16.94 -16.85
CA ILE A 268 7.81 15.88 -16.59
C ILE A 268 7.72 15.71 -15.08
N ASP A 269 6.63 16.22 -14.52
CA ASP A 269 6.31 16.04 -13.11
C ASP A 269 5.69 14.65 -12.90
N GLU A 270 5.98 14.05 -11.74
CA GLU A 270 5.70 12.65 -11.43
C GLU A 270 6.12 11.68 -12.55
N VAL A 271 7.36 11.81 -13.01
CA VAL A 271 7.93 11.03 -14.14
C VAL A 271 7.82 9.51 -13.97
N HIS A 272 7.66 9.04 -12.73
CA HIS A 272 7.44 7.62 -12.43
C HIS A 272 6.15 7.06 -13.09
N CYS A 273 5.17 7.91 -13.44
CA CYS A 273 3.95 7.53 -14.14
C CYS A 273 4.20 6.94 -15.54
N CYS A 274 5.38 7.15 -16.14
CA CYS A 274 5.77 6.52 -17.40
C CYS A 274 5.88 4.99 -17.28
N SER A 275 6.33 4.49 -16.12
CA SER A 275 6.68 3.08 -15.90
C SER A 275 5.47 2.26 -15.47
N THR A 276 5.31 1.06 -16.05
CA THR A 276 4.29 0.10 -15.58
C THR A 276 4.62 -0.51 -14.23
N TRP A 277 5.89 -0.38 -13.80
CA TRP A 277 6.35 -0.73 -12.45
C TRP A 277 6.12 0.40 -11.44
N GLY A 278 5.71 1.59 -11.91
CA GLY A 278 5.28 2.69 -11.07
C GLY A 278 3.91 2.44 -10.42
N HIS A 279 3.67 3.05 -9.27
CA HIS A 279 2.42 2.88 -8.52
C HIS A 279 1.22 3.66 -9.11
N ASP A 280 1.48 4.70 -9.92
CA ASP A 280 0.45 5.47 -10.65
C ASP A 280 0.74 5.48 -12.17
N PHE A 281 0.82 4.29 -12.78
CA PHE A 281 1.10 4.17 -14.22
C PHE A 281 0.02 4.85 -15.07
N ARG A 282 0.44 5.72 -15.99
CA ARG A 282 -0.45 6.42 -16.93
C ARG A 282 -0.01 6.19 -18.39
N PRO A 283 -0.83 5.50 -19.21
CA PRO A 283 -0.47 5.17 -20.59
C PRO A 283 -0.05 6.36 -21.45
N ASP A 284 -0.71 7.51 -21.32
CA ASP A 284 -0.42 8.71 -22.13
C ASP A 284 1.01 9.26 -21.89
N PHE A 285 1.65 8.97 -20.75
CA PHE A 285 3.06 9.35 -20.52
C PHE A 285 4.03 8.60 -21.45
N LYS A 286 3.68 7.41 -21.95
CA LYS A 286 4.54 6.68 -22.92
C LYS A 286 4.71 7.45 -24.23
N TYR A 287 3.73 8.28 -24.59
CA TYR A 287 3.80 9.12 -25.79
C TYR A 287 4.96 10.13 -25.72
N LEU A 288 5.40 10.52 -24.52
CA LEU A 288 6.46 11.51 -24.34
C LEU A 288 7.82 11.06 -24.92
N ASN A 289 7.99 9.78 -25.25
CA ASN A 289 9.15 9.26 -25.99
C ASN A 289 9.42 9.97 -27.32
N ILE A 290 8.39 10.60 -27.91
CA ILE A 290 8.50 11.29 -29.19
C ILE A 290 9.26 12.60 -29.07
N PHE A 291 9.30 13.21 -27.87
CA PHE A 291 9.91 14.52 -27.67
C PHE A 291 11.41 14.51 -27.95
N LYS A 292 12.17 13.50 -27.50
CA LYS A 292 13.61 13.43 -27.82
C LYS A 292 13.86 13.14 -29.31
N ARG A 293 12.90 12.55 -30.04
CA ARG A 293 13.00 12.35 -31.49
C ARG A 293 12.72 13.64 -32.27
N LEU A 294 11.71 14.41 -31.87
CA LEU A 294 11.33 15.67 -32.53
C LEU A 294 12.22 16.85 -32.11
N PHE A 295 12.65 16.87 -30.85
CA PHE A 295 13.37 17.96 -30.22
C PHE A 295 14.69 17.46 -29.58
N PRO A 296 15.65 16.97 -30.38
CA PRO A 296 16.84 16.29 -29.86
C PRO A 296 17.71 17.17 -28.94
N LYS A 297 17.74 18.49 -29.17
CA LYS A 297 18.50 19.46 -28.35
C LYS A 297 17.72 19.99 -27.15
N LEU A 298 16.44 19.63 -27.01
CA LEU A 298 15.61 20.09 -25.90
C LEU A 298 16.00 19.33 -24.63
N PRO A 299 16.38 20.04 -23.54
CA PRO A 299 16.65 19.38 -22.27
C PRO A 299 15.35 18.91 -21.62
N LEU A 300 15.38 17.68 -21.11
CA LEU A 300 14.29 17.05 -20.37
C LEU A 300 14.63 16.98 -18.88
N LEU A 301 13.71 17.41 -18.02
CA LEU A 301 13.79 17.25 -16.58
C LEU A 301 12.64 16.37 -16.07
N GLY A 302 12.96 15.17 -15.59
CA GLY A 302 12.01 14.29 -14.91
C GLY A 302 12.06 14.51 -13.39
N LEU A 303 10.91 14.71 -12.76
CA LEU A 303 10.78 14.95 -11.32
C LEU A 303 9.92 13.84 -10.70
N THR A 304 10.34 13.30 -9.56
CA THR A 304 9.49 12.37 -8.77
C THR A 304 9.88 12.38 -7.30
N ALA A 305 8.91 12.10 -6.43
CA ALA A 305 9.19 11.86 -5.01
C ALA A 305 9.55 10.41 -4.70
N THR A 306 9.11 9.47 -5.54
CA THR A 306 9.05 8.04 -5.23
C THR A 306 9.39 7.25 -6.48
N ALA A 307 10.63 6.77 -6.58
CA ALA A 307 11.05 5.88 -7.64
C ALA A 307 12.12 4.91 -7.14
N THR A 308 11.91 3.62 -7.42
CA THR A 308 12.89 2.55 -7.23
C THR A 308 13.88 2.53 -8.38
N THR A 309 15.00 1.83 -8.22
CA THR A 309 16.03 1.73 -9.27
C THR A 309 15.44 1.15 -10.56
N LYS A 310 14.55 0.17 -10.43
CA LYS A 310 13.84 -0.46 -11.54
C LYS A 310 12.95 0.53 -12.31
N VAL A 311 12.20 1.37 -11.60
CA VAL A 311 11.33 2.40 -12.21
C VAL A 311 12.17 3.43 -12.96
N ILE A 312 13.32 3.83 -12.42
CA ILE A 312 14.21 4.81 -13.05
C ILE A 312 14.74 4.30 -14.39
N GLU A 313 15.22 3.05 -14.44
CA GLU A 313 15.75 2.47 -15.68
C GLU A 313 14.66 2.31 -16.74
N ASP A 314 13.44 1.93 -16.35
CA ASP A 314 12.30 1.87 -17.26
C ASP A 314 11.91 3.27 -17.78
N VAL A 315 11.90 4.29 -16.93
CA VAL A 315 11.68 5.69 -17.32
C VAL A 315 12.72 6.16 -18.34
N LYS A 316 14.01 5.87 -18.12
CA LYS A 316 15.09 6.25 -19.04
C LYS A 316 14.91 5.63 -20.42
N GLN A 317 14.51 4.36 -20.48
CA GLN A 317 14.23 3.65 -21.72
C GLN A 317 13.00 4.23 -22.43
N ILE A 318 11.89 4.40 -21.71
CA ILE A 318 10.64 4.93 -22.27
C ILE A 318 10.84 6.34 -22.83
N LEU A 319 11.51 7.24 -22.09
CA LEU A 319 11.71 8.62 -22.52
C LEU A 319 12.89 8.80 -23.48
N ASN A 320 13.63 7.73 -23.80
CA ASN A 320 14.82 7.74 -24.65
C ASN A 320 15.91 8.72 -24.16
N ILE A 321 16.26 8.62 -22.88
CA ILE A 321 17.28 9.46 -22.19
C ILE A 321 18.32 8.60 -21.44
N PRO A 322 19.02 7.67 -22.11
CA PRO A 322 19.90 6.70 -21.44
C PRO A 322 21.07 7.36 -20.68
N HIS A 323 21.50 8.55 -21.09
CA HIS A 323 22.63 9.29 -20.52
C HIS A 323 22.21 10.49 -19.64
N CYS A 324 20.98 10.50 -19.13
CA CYS A 324 20.54 11.59 -18.24
C CYS A 324 21.31 11.58 -16.90
N VAL A 325 21.52 12.77 -16.34
CA VAL A 325 22.07 12.94 -15.00
C VAL A 325 21.01 12.54 -13.97
N LEU A 326 21.36 11.73 -12.98
CA LEU A 326 20.45 11.29 -11.93
C LEU A 326 20.88 11.88 -10.59
N PHE A 327 20.00 12.67 -9.98
CA PHE A 327 20.16 13.12 -8.60
C PHE A 327 19.11 12.45 -7.71
N LYS A 328 19.56 11.76 -6.66
CA LYS A 328 18.70 11.10 -5.67
C LYS A 328 18.99 11.68 -4.29
N ALA A 329 18.00 12.34 -3.70
CA ALA A 329 18.06 12.74 -2.29
C ALA A 329 17.66 11.55 -1.39
N PRO A 330 18.25 11.43 -0.19
CA PRO A 330 17.82 10.44 0.79
C PRO A 330 16.33 10.59 1.14
N PHE A 331 15.62 9.49 1.32
CA PHE A 331 14.22 9.52 1.76
C PHE A 331 14.07 9.88 3.26
N ASN A 332 15.13 9.77 4.05
CA ASN A 332 14.99 9.90 5.49
C ASN A 332 14.66 11.34 5.95
N ARG A 333 13.44 11.54 6.45
CA ARG A 333 13.03 12.73 7.21
C ARG A 333 13.28 12.50 8.70
N LYS A 334 14.36 13.07 9.22
CA LYS A 334 14.80 12.86 10.63
C LYS A 334 13.79 13.37 11.66
N ASN A 335 13.00 14.38 11.30
CA ASN A 335 12.03 15.03 12.18
C ASN A 335 10.68 14.28 12.31
N LEU A 336 10.42 13.26 11.48
CA LEU A 336 9.14 12.53 11.49
C LEU A 336 9.16 11.33 12.44
N TYR A 337 8.22 11.28 13.36
CA TYR A 337 8.04 10.11 14.23
C TYR A 337 7.02 9.15 13.61
N TYR A 338 7.44 7.94 13.25
CA TYR A 338 6.55 6.92 12.65
C TYR A 338 6.00 5.94 13.68
N GLU A 339 4.68 5.73 13.68
CA GLU A 339 4.01 4.82 14.61
C GLU A 339 2.81 4.11 13.98
N VAL A 340 2.62 2.83 14.31
CA VAL A 340 1.47 2.03 13.86
C VAL A 340 0.65 1.61 15.08
N TRP A 341 -0.65 1.93 15.08
CA TRP A 341 -1.61 1.50 16.09
C TRP A 341 -2.58 0.51 15.50
N ARG A 342 -2.68 -0.67 16.11
CA ARG A 342 -3.67 -1.67 15.72
C ARG A 342 -4.99 -1.38 16.41
N LYS A 343 -6.09 -1.52 15.67
CA LYS A 343 -7.45 -1.23 16.13
C LYS A 343 -8.37 -2.39 15.80
N ASP A 344 -9.10 -2.84 16.82
CA ASP A 344 -10.08 -3.92 16.71
C ASP A 344 -11.41 -3.46 16.10
N SER A 345 -11.85 -2.26 16.46
CA SER A 345 -13.15 -1.71 16.03
C SER A 345 -13.04 -0.29 15.49
N ALA A 346 -13.99 0.07 14.62
CA ALA A 346 -14.12 1.43 14.11
C ALA A 346 -14.44 2.44 15.24
N LYS A 347 -15.15 2.00 16.29
CA LYS A 347 -15.50 2.87 17.42
C LYS A 347 -14.27 3.24 18.23
N ASP A 348 -13.45 2.24 18.60
CA ASP A 348 -12.20 2.48 19.35
C ASP A 348 -11.24 3.35 18.54
N CYS A 349 -11.20 3.13 17.22
CA CYS A 349 -10.42 3.93 16.28
C CYS A 349 -10.82 5.42 16.31
N MET A 350 -12.13 5.72 16.35
CA MET A 350 -12.65 7.09 16.39
C MET A 350 -12.41 7.77 17.74
N GLU A 351 -12.66 7.07 18.84
CA GLU A 351 -12.39 7.57 20.20
C GLU A 351 -10.89 7.88 20.37
N ASP A 352 -10.03 6.99 19.90
CA ASP A 352 -8.58 7.18 19.94
C ASP A 352 -8.09 8.31 19.04
N LEU A 353 -8.71 8.50 17.87
CA LEU A 353 -8.42 9.63 17.00
C LEU A 353 -8.69 10.96 17.71
N ALA A 354 -9.89 11.13 18.26
CA ALA A 354 -10.29 12.34 18.97
C ALA A 354 -9.40 12.57 20.20
N ARG A 355 -9.10 11.50 20.96
CA ARG A 355 -8.22 11.54 22.13
C ARG A 355 -6.80 11.96 21.77
N VAL A 356 -6.21 11.41 20.71
CA VAL A 356 -4.85 11.76 20.29
C VAL A 356 -4.78 13.21 19.85
N ILE A 357 -5.75 13.68 19.06
CA ILE A 357 -5.76 15.07 18.59
C ILE A 357 -5.92 16.03 19.78
N THR A 358 -6.86 15.76 20.69
CA THR A 358 -7.12 16.65 21.84
C THR A 358 -6.04 16.61 22.92
N GLN A 359 -5.36 15.49 23.12
CA GLN A 359 -4.37 15.37 24.20
C GLN A 359 -2.94 15.63 23.74
N ARG A 360 -2.57 15.23 22.53
CA ARG A 360 -1.18 15.35 22.02
C ARG A 360 -0.99 16.50 21.06
N PHE A 361 -2.03 16.89 20.33
CA PHE A 361 -1.94 17.84 19.22
C PHE A 361 -2.97 18.97 19.33
N ASP A 362 -3.32 19.35 20.56
CA ASP A 362 -4.32 20.38 20.80
C ASP A 362 -3.96 21.66 20.04
N LYS A 363 -4.92 22.18 19.26
CA LYS A 363 -4.79 23.38 18.41
C LYS A 363 -3.63 23.36 17.41
N GLN A 364 -3.04 22.20 17.13
CA GLN A 364 -2.02 22.05 16.10
C GLN A 364 -2.64 21.65 14.77
N SER A 365 -2.02 22.07 13.67
CA SER A 365 -2.48 21.71 12.33
C SER A 365 -2.14 20.25 12.01
N GLY A 366 -3.09 19.53 11.43
CA GLY A 366 -2.89 18.15 11.00
C GLY A 366 -3.82 17.69 9.89
N ILE A 367 -3.52 16.50 9.37
CA ILE A 367 -4.28 15.84 8.29
C ILE A 367 -4.70 14.46 8.78
N VAL A 368 -5.95 14.07 8.52
CA VAL A 368 -6.47 12.73 8.74
C VAL A 368 -6.85 12.11 7.40
N TYR A 369 -6.06 11.14 6.93
CA TYR A 369 -6.32 10.42 5.68
C TYR A 369 -7.31 9.28 5.88
N CYS A 370 -8.36 9.29 5.06
CA CYS A 370 -9.48 8.37 5.07
C CYS A 370 -9.56 7.61 3.74
N LEU A 371 -10.05 6.37 3.78
CA LEU A 371 -10.15 5.53 2.58
C LEU A 371 -11.20 6.02 1.58
N SER A 372 -12.36 6.46 2.08
CA SER A 372 -13.52 6.83 1.27
C SER A 372 -13.99 8.26 1.55
N GLN A 373 -14.77 8.83 0.63
CA GLN A 373 -15.38 10.16 0.81
C GLN A 373 -16.32 10.17 2.01
N LYS A 374 -17.10 9.11 2.16
CA LYS A 374 -17.97 8.89 3.33
C LYS A 374 -17.15 8.79 4.63
N ASP A 375 -16.04 8.05 4.62
CA ASP A 375 -15.16 7.93 5.78
C ASP A 375 -14.62 9.32 6.18
N SER A 376 -14.26 10.20 5.21
CA SER A 376 -13.81 11.56 5.52
C SER A 376 -14.92 12.45 6.11
N GLU A 377 -16.16 12.33 5.62
CA GLU A 377 -17.31 13.07 6.17
C GLU A 377 -17.65 12.60 7.59
N ASP A 378 -17.72 11.28 7.81
CA ASP A 378 -18.02 10.67 9.11
C ASP A 378 -16.96 11.04 10.16
N VAL A 379 -15.67 10.98 9.78
CA VAL A 379 -14.56 11.38 10.66
C VAL A 379 -14.60 12.88 10.96
N CYS A 380 -14.86 13.72 9.95
CA CYS A 380 -14.99 15.17 10.14
C CYS A 380 -16.10 15.51 11.14
N GLY A 381 -17.31 14.98 10.94
CA GLY A 381 -18.45 15.22 11.82
C GLY A 381 -18.20 14.73 13.26
N TYR A 382 -17.54 13.59 13.41
CA TYR A 382 -17.17 13.09 14.74
C TYR A 382 -16.18 14.01 15.45
N LEU A 383 -15.11 14.45 14.79
CA LEU A 383 -14.14 15.37 15.40
C LEU A 383 -14.79 16.72 15.77
N GLN A 384 -15.68 17.24 14.92
CA GLN A 384 -16.45 18.46 15.20
C GLN A 384 -17.31 18.29 16.47
N SER A 385 -17.94 17.13 16.68
CA SER A 385 -18.72 16.85 17.89
C SER A 385 -17.88 16.83 19.18
N TYR A 386 -16.56 16.64 19.06
CA TYR A 386 -15.58 16.74 20.16
C TYR A 386 -14.99 18.15 20.32
N GLY A 387 -15.51 19.15 19.61
CA GLY A 387 -15.04 20.54 19.66
C GLY A 387 -13.76 20.81 18.86
N ILE A 388 -13.32 19.87 18.02
CA ILE A 388 -12.15 20.05 17.16
C ILE A 388 -12.58 20.81 15.90
N LYS A 389 -11.83 21.85 15.54
CA LYS A 389 -12.04 22.58 14.28
C LYS A 389 -11.55 21.73 13.10
N ALA A 390 -12.43 20.87 12.59
CA ALA A 390 -12.15 19.97 11.47
C ALA A 390 -12.91 20.38 10.20
N GLY A 391 -12.30 20.18 9.04
CA GLY A 391 -12.89 20.36 7.71
C GLY A 391 -12.74 19.11 6.86
N CYS A 392 -13.70 18.87 5.96
CA CYS A 392 -13.70 17.71 5.06
C CYS A 392 -13.11 18.07 3.69
N TYR A 393 -12.35 17.17 3.06
CA TYR A 393 -11.82 17.37 1.70
C TYR A 393 -11.82 16.08 0.86
N HIS A 394 -12.61 16.06 -0.22
CA HIS A 394 -12.63 14.97 -1.21
C HIS A 394 -13.05 15.47 -2.59
N ALA A 395 -12.90 14.60 -3.59
CA ALA A 395 -13.08 14.95 -5.01
C ALA A 395 -14.50 15.34 -5.42
N SER A 396 -15.54 14.92 -4.69
CA SER A 396 -16.93 15.30 -4.97
C SER A 396 -17.33 16.68 -4.44
N LEU A 397 -16.47 17.33 -3.65
CA LEU A 397 -16.67 18.73 -3.28
C LEU A 397 -16.46 19.64 -4.50
N THR A 398 -17.28 20.69 -4.60
CA THR A 398 -17.11 21.72 -5.64
C THR A 398 -15.73 22.37 -5.55
N GLY A 399 -15.21 22.89 -6.66
CA GLY A 399 -13.92 23.60 -6.68
C GLY A 399 -13.87 24.71 -5.63
N ARG A 400 -14.92 25.54 -5.55
CA ARG A 400 -15.07 26.60 -4.56
C ARG A 400 -15.02 26.08 -3.12
N ALA A 401 -15.73 24.99 -2.81
CA ALA A 401 -15.71 24.41 -1.46
C ALA A 401 -14.32 23.87 -1.08
N ARG A 402 -13.64 23.21 -2.02
CA ARG A 402 -12.26 22.73 -1.82
C ARG A 402 -11.30 23.88 -1.52
N THR A 403 -11.35 24.95 -2.32
CA THR A 403 -10.53 26.15 -2.09
C THR A 403 -10.81 26.79 -0.74
N GLN A 404 -12.08 26.97 -0.37
CA GLN A 404 -12.46 27.57 0.91
C GLN A 404 -11.94 26.78 2.11
N VAL A 405 -12.09 25.45 2.11
CA VAL A 405 -11.58 24.59 3.20
C VAL A 405 -10.05 24.65 3.26
N HIS A 406 -9.38 24.63 2.11
CA HIS A 406 -7.91 24.72 2.03
C HIS A 406 -7.41 26.06 2.59
N GLU A 407 -8.00 27.19 2.19
CA GLU A 407 -7.64 28.52 2.68
C GLU A 407 -7.84 28.67 4.20
N LYS A 408 -8.98 28.19 4.72
CA LYS A 408 -9.25 28.21 6.16
C LYS A 408 -8.23 27.41 6.96
N TRP A 409 -7.75 26.29 6.40
CA TRP A 409 -6.70 25.49 7.04
C TRP A 409 -5.33 26.14 6.97
N LEU A 410 -4.99 26.79 5.85
CA LEU A 410 -3.76 27.59 5.74
C LEU A 410 -3.74 28.74 6.76
N LYS A 411 -4.89 29.41 6.97
CA LYS A 411 -5.09 30.49 7.95
C LYS A 411 -5.25 30.01 9.40
N ASN A 412 -5.17 28.71 9.67
CA ASN A 412 -5.40 28.09 10.99
C ASN A 412 -6.81 28.33 11.58
N GLU A 413 -7.80 28.67 10.76
CA GLU A 413 -9.21 28.71 11.16
C GLU A 413 -9.79 27.29 11.30
N VAL A 414 -9.30 26.37 10.46
CA VAL A 414 -9.49 24.92 10.58
C VAL A 414 -8.16 24.31 11.01
N HIS A 415 -8.17 23.47 12.04
CA HIS A 415 -6.94 22.82 12.53
C HIS A 415 -6.69 21.47 11.83
N VAL A 416 -7.76 20.71 11.57
CA VAL A 416 -7.66 19.33 11.05
C VAL A 416 -8.38 19.20 9.72
N ILE A 417 -7.70 18.66 8.71
CA ILE A 417 -8.35 18.27 7.46
C ILE A 417 -8.57 16.76 7.43
N CYS A 418 -9.83 16.34 7.38
CA CYS A 418 -10.24 14.96 7.14
C CYS A 418 -10.41 14.75 5.65
N ALA A 419 -9.58 13.93 5.03
CA ALA A 419 -9.52 13.87 3.58
C ALA A 419 -9.24 12.49 3.00
N THR A 420 -9.66 12.33 1.74
CA THR A 420 -9.14 11.25 0.89
C THR A 420 -7.81 11.66 0.25
N ILE A 421 -7.20 10.78 -0.54
CA ILE A 421 -5.98 11.07 -1.31
C ILE A 421 -6.10 12.29 -2.24
N ALA A 422 -7.32 12.76 -2.51
CA ALA A 422 -7.58 14.00 -3.23
C ALA A 422 -6.97 15.24 -2.55
N PHE A 423 -6.83 15.23 -1.21
CA PHE A 423 -6.10 16.26 -0.47
C PHE A 423 -4.64 15.87 -0.38
N GLY A 424 -3.89 16.15 -1.43
CA GLY A 424 -2.51 15.72 -1.49
C GLY A 424 -1.67 16.71 -2.26
N MET A 425 -1.65 16.56 -3.57
CA MET A 425 -0.70 17.28 -4.41
C MET A 425 -0.94 18.80 -4.31
N GLY A 426 0.13 19.58 -4.12
CA GLY A 426 0.07 21.05 -4.01
C GLY A 426 0.12 21.59 -2.59
N ILE A 427 -0.21 20.76 -1.59
CA ILE A 427 -0.16 21.17 -0.17
C ILE A 427 1.29 21.42 0.25
N ASP A 428 1.59 22.65 0.69
CA ASP A 428 2.89 23.07 1.22
C ASP A 428 2.79 23.90 2.51
N LYS A 429 1.86 23.52 3.41
CA LYS A 429 1.82 24.10 4.75
C LYS A 429 3.04 23.62 5.57
N PRO A 430 3.91 24.52 6.07
CA PRO A 430 5.15 24.14 6.72
C PRO A 430 4.94 23.45 8.08
N ASP A 431 3.91 23.88 8.80
CA ASP A 431 3.68 23.63 10.23
C ASP A 431 2.69 22.50 10.54
N VAL A 432 2.58 21.50 9.66
CA VAL A 432 1.75 20.30 9.89
C VAL A 432 2.40 19.41 10.96
N ARG A 433 1.78 19.30 12.13
CA ARG A 433 2.34 18.58 13.29
C ARG A 433 2.01 17.11 13.34
N PHE A 434 0.91 16.71 12.70
CA PHE A 434 0.55 15.30 12.59
C PHE A 434 -0.11 14.98 11.27
N VAL A 435 0.18 13.78 10.77
CA VAL A 435 -0.58 13.11 9.72
C VAL A 435 -1.03 11.78 10.30
N ILE A 436 -2.35 11.57 10.35
CA ILE A 436 -2.95 10.34 10.85
C ILE A 436 -3.63 9.63 9.69
N HIS A 437 -3.23 8.40 9.41
CA HIS A 437 -3.92 7.51 8.50
C HIS A 437 -5.02 6.77 9.26
N HIS A 438 -6.25 7.26 9.17
CA HIS A 438 -7.43 6.61 9.76
C HIS A 438 -7.71 5.24 9.11
N SER A 439 -7.31 5.09 7.85
CA SER A 439 -7.32 3.83 7.11
C SER A 439 -5.97 3.59 6.47
N LEU A 440 -5.64 2.32 6.24
CA LEU A 440 -4.41 1.90 5.55
C LEU A 440 -4.29 2.55 4.16
N SER A 441 -3.10 3.04 3.80
CA SER A 441 -2.82 3.50 2.42
C SER A 441 -2.74 2.30 1.46
N LYS A 442 -2.89 2.53 0.16
CA LYS A 442 -2.82 1.45 -0.84
C LYS A 442 -1.43 0.84 -0.98
N THR A 443 -0.39 1.65 -0.83
CA THR A 443 1.02 1.29 -1.11
C THR A 443 1.94 2.00 -0.11
N ILE A 444 3.19 1.54 0.01
CA ILE A 444 4.20 2.23 0.83
C ILE A 444 4.54 3.60 0.23
N GLU A 445 4.50 3.74 -1.10
CA GLU A 445 4.72 5.01 -1.80
C GLU A 445 3.70 6.06 -1.41
N ASN A 446 2.42 5.70 -1.45
CA ASN A 446 1.32 6.55 -1.02
C ASN A 446 1.49 6.94 0.46
N PHE A 447 1.73 5.97 1.33
CA PHE A 447 1.94 6.24 2.76
C PHE A 447 3.11 7.20 3.01
N TYR A 448 4.23 7.00 2.31
CA TYR A 448 5.40 7.86 2.42
C TYR A 448 5.12 9.29 1.92
N GLN A 449 4.45 9.43 0.78
CA GLN A 449 4.11 10.74 0.22
C GLN A 449 3.11 11.50 1.09
N GLU A 450 2.10 10.80 1.62
CA GLU A 450 1.04 11.31 2.49
C GLU A 450 1.61 11.73 3.85
N SER A 451 2.38 10.85 4.50
CA SER A 451 3.02 11.13 5.80
C SER A 451 4.10 12.21 5.70
N GLY A 452 4.81 12.31 4.57
CA GLY A 452 5.81 13.34 4.29
C GLY A 452 5.25 14.77 4.15
N ARG A 453 3.95 14.97 4.32
CA ARG A 453 3.32 16.30 4.44
C ARG A 453 3.50 16.90 5.83
N ALA A 454 3.77 16.06 6.83
CA ALA A 454 4.09 16.51 8.17
C ALA A 454 5.47 17.21 8.20
N GLY A 455 5.59 18.24 9.04
CA GLY A 455 6.87 18.80 9.47
C GLY A 455 7.79 19.26 8.35
N ARG A 456 7.27 20.09 7.43
CA ARG A 456 8.07 20.68 6.35
C ARG A 456 8.93 21.88 6.81
N ASP A 457 8.63 22.41 8.00
CA ASP A 457 9.49 23.29 8.79
C ASP A 457 10.64 22.56 9.52
N ASP A 458 10.82 21.26 9.25
CA ASP A 458 11.80 20.36 9.85
C ASP A 458 11.70 20.21 11.39
N LYS A 459 10.61 20.71 11.99
CA LYS A 459 10.29 20.47 13.40
C LYS A 459 9.68 19.09 13.58
N GLN A 460 9.75 18.58 14.81
CA GLN A 460 9.19 17.27 15.14
C GLN A 460 7.69 17.20 14.80
N SER A 461 7.33 16.16 14.07
CA SER A 461 5.94 15.87 13.70
C SER A 461 5.68 14.36 13.71
N HIS A 462 4.41 13.97 13.86
CA HIS A 462 4.00 12.57 14.03
C HIS A 462 3.27 12.03 12.81
N CYS A 463 3.66 10.82 12.39
CA CYS A 463 3.03 10.05 11.32
C CYS A 463 2.45 8.79 11.94
N LEU A 464 1.13 8.76 12.13
CA LEU A 464 0.44 7.71 12.86
C LEU A 464 -0.50 6.94 11.93
N LEU A 465 -0.33 5.62 11.85
CA LEU A 465 -1.18 4.75 11.03
C LEU A 465 -2.08 3.88 11.90
N PHE A 466 -3.39 3.97 11.69
CA PHE A 466 -4.38 3.08 12.29
C PHE A 466 -4.60 1.86 11.42
N PHE A 467 -4.06 0.72 11.88
CA PHE A 467 -4.14 -0.55 11.18
C PHE A 467 -5.35 -1.34 11.67
N LYS A 468 -6.31 -1.56 10.78
CA LYS A 468 -7.51 -2.38 11.01
C LYS A 468 -7.48 -3.60 10.11
N TYR A 469 -7.75 -4.78 10.67
CA TYR A 469 -7.80 -6.04 9.91
C TYR A 469 -8.75 -5.96 8.70
N SER A 470 -9.91 -5.33 8.87
CA SER A 470 -10.92 -5.18 7.82
C SER A 470 -10.48 -4.30 6.65
N ASP A 471 -9.58 -3.33 6.88
CA ASP A 471 -9.15 -2.40 5.82
C ASP A 471 -8.33 -3.10 4.74
N VAL A 472 -7.60 -4.16 5.09
CA VAL A 472 -6.83 -4.98 4.15
C VAL A 472 -7.74 -5.52 3.04
N PHE A 473 -8.88 -6.09 3.40
CA PHE A 473 -9.79 -6.72 2.43
C PHE A 473 -10.64 -5.70 1.66
N ARG A 474 -10.98 -4.55 2.29
CA ARG A 474 -11.58 -3.41 1.57
C ARG A 474 -10.65 -2.91 0.46
N LEU A 475 -9.36 -2.74 0.78
CA LEU A 475 -8.35 -2.31 -0.17
C LEU A 475 -8.03 -3.39 -1.22
N ALA A 476 -8.03 -4.67 -0.85
CA ALA A 476 -7.82 -5.76 -1.81
C ALA A 476 -8.88 -5.76 -2.92
N CYS A 477 -10.15 -5.52 -2.56
CA CYS A 477 -11.23 -5.36 -3.54
C CYS A 477 -11.02 -4.16 -4.47
N MET A 478 -10.50 -3.04 -3.94
CA MET A 478 -10.20 -1.86 -4.76
C MET A 478 -8.97 -2.08 -5.67
N ALA A 479 -7.97 -2.82 -5.18
CA ALA A 479 -6.74 -3.12 -5.91
C ALA A 479 -6.99 -4.04 -7.13
N LEU A 480 -8.07 -4.84 -7.12
CA LEU A 480 -8.47 -5.67 -8.26
C LEU A 480 -8.80 -4.85 -9.51
N ALA A 481 -9.30 -3.62 -9.34
CA ALA A 481 -9.65 -2.74 -10.45
C ALA A 481 -8.42 -2.04 -11.09
N GLU A 482 -7.22 -2.24 -10.54
CA GLU A 482 -6.00 -1.59 -11.03
C GLU A 482 -5.43 -2.31 -12.25
N LYS A 483 -5.30 -1.57 -13.37
CA LYS A 483 -4.84 -2.09 -14.66
C LYS A 483 -3.40 -2.63 -14.66
N SER A 484 -2.59 -2.26 -13.67
CA SER A 484 -1.17 -2.64 -13.59
C SER A 484 -0.94 -4.11 -13.20
N GLY A 485 -1.97 -4.80 -12.68
CA GLY A 485 -1.86 -6.17 -12.14
C GLY A 485 -1.03 -6.28 -10.85
N ASN A 486 -0.40 -5.18 -10.39
CA ASN A 486 0.48 -5.15 -9.22
C ASN A 486 -0.22 -4.66 -7.93
N GLY A 487 -1.50 -4.28 -7.99
CA GLY A 487 -2.21 -3.65 -6.87
C GLY A 487 -2.16 -4.45 -5.56
N LEU A 488 -2.43 -5.76 -5.61
CA LEU A 488 -2.38 -6.64 -4.43
C LEU A 488 -0.97 -6.76 -3.85
N LYS A 489 0.05 -6.86 -4.71
CA LYS A 489 1.44 -6.93 -4.27
C LYS A 489 1.86 -5.65 -3.52
N ASN A 490 1.44 -4.48 -4.02
CA ASN A 490 1.74 -3.21 -3.38
C ASN A 490 1.00 -3.08 -2.04
N LEU A 491 -0.26 -3.51 -1.98
CA LEU A 491 -1.04 -3.56 -0.74
C LEU A 491 -0.37 -4.46 0.31
N TYR A 492 0.05 -5.66 -0.07
CA TYR A 492 0.71 -6.57 0.86
C TYR A 492 2.03 -6.04 1.40
N SER A 493 2.73 -5.20 0.63
CA SER A 493 3.96 -4.56 1.09
C SER A 493 3.69 -3.63 2.28
N ILE A 494 2.63 -2.82 2.23
CA ILE A 494 2.25 -1.98 3.36
C ILE A 494 1.58 -2.77 4.51
N VAL A 495 0.91 -3.90 4.21
CA VAL A 495 0.45 -4.82 5.26
C VAL A 495 1.62 -5.42 6.02
N ASP A 496 2.66 -5.90 5.33
CA ASP A 496 3.87 -6.42 5.98
C ASP A 496 4.57 -5.35 6.83
N TYR A 497 4.64 -4.10 6.33
CA TYR A 497 5.11 -2.95 7.12
C TYR A 497 4.34 -2.79 8.44
N CYS A 498 3.01 -2.93 8.44
CA CYS A 498 2.17 -2.79 9.63
C CYS A 498 2.26 -3.98 10.59
N LEU A 499 2.45 -5.19 10.05
CA LEU A 499 2.60 -6.42 10.83
C LEU A 499 3.97 -6.54 11.49
N ASN A 500 4.99 -5.91 10.90
CA ASN A 500 6.34 -5.92 11.44
C ASN A 500 6.41 -5.16 12.78
N GLU A 501 7.01 -5.77 13.80
CA GLU A 501 7.16 -5.17 15.13
C GLU A 501 8.60 -5.11 15.63
N THR A 502 9.52 -5.69 14.88
CA THR A 502 10.91 -5.93 15.29
C THR A 502 11.90 -5.09 14.48
N ARG A 503 11.51 -4.69 13.26
CA ARG A 503 12.33 -3.85 12.38
C ARG A 503 11.96 -2.38 12.51
N CYS A 504 12.98 -1.53 12.42
CA CYS A 504 12.82 -0.10 12.39
C CYS A 504 11.89 0.33 11.24
N ARG A 505 10.89 1.17 11.52
CA ARG A 505 9.97 1.69 10.48
C ARG A 505 10.70 2.37 9.31
N ARG A 506 11.76 3.13 9.59
CA ARG A 506 12.57 3.79 8.55
C ARG A 506 13.38 2.80 7.71
N ASP A 507 13.89 1.73 8.34
CA ASP A 507 14.59 0.67 7.62
C ASP A 507 13.65 -0.03 6.63
N CYS A 508 12.41 -0.34 7.05
CA CYS A 508 11.42 -0.92 6.15
C CYS A 508 11.08 0.01 4.97
N ILE A 509 10.92 1.32 5.21
CA ILE A 509 10.67 2.30 4.14
C ILE A 509 11.87 2.41 3.20
N ALA A 510 13.10 2.45 3.75
CA ALA A 510 14.32 2.55 2.96
C ALA A 510 14.52 1.32 2.07
N GLU A 511 14.31 0.11 2.61
CA GLU A 511 14.38 -1.14 1.84
C GLU A 511 13.41 -1.14 0.65
N HIS A 512 12.20 -0.60 0.84
CA HIS A 512 11.21 -0.48 -0.25
C HIS A 512 11.69 0.40 -1.41
N PHE A 513 12.51 1.43 -1.14
CA PHE A 513 13.03 2.36 -2.14
C PHE A 513 14.48 2.06 -2.59
N ASP A 514 14.94 0.83 -2.38
CA ASP A 514 16.30 0.37 -2.68
C ASP A 514 17.39 1.23 -1.99
N GLU A 515 17.10 1.81 -0.81
CA GLU A 515 18.09 2.52 0.00
C GLU A 515 18.55 1.69 1.18
N VAL A 516 19.84 1.85 1.54
CA VAL A 516 20.37 1.22 2.75
C VAL A 516 20.27 2.19 3.91
N PHE A 517 19.51 1.81 4.93
CA PHE A 517 19.37 2.55 6.17
C PHE A 517 19.81 1.69 7.35
N GLN A 518 20.59 2.23 8.28
CA GLN A 518 20.94 1.50 9.49
C GLN A 518 19.95 1.83 10.60
N ALA A 519 19.43 0.81 11.29
CA ALA A 519 18.46 1.02 12.38
C ALA A 519 18.98 1.98 13.48
N GLY A 520 20.30 2.03 13.69
CA GLY A 520 20.94 2.98 14.62
C GLY A 520 20.71 4.46 14.28
N ASP A 521 20.56 4.79 12.99
CA ASP A 521 20.36 6.16 12.49
C ASP A 521 18.91 6.66 12.72
N CYS A 522 18.03 5.81 13.27
CA CYS A 522 16.66 6.19 13.59
C CYS A 522 16.60 7.09 14.82
N HIS A 523 17.57 7.00 15.74
CA HIS A 523 17.60 7.80 16.99
C HIS A 523 16.27 7.78 17.76
N LYS A 524 15.63 6.61 17.87
CA LYS A 524 14.33 6.40 18.55
C LYS A 524 13.14 7.17 17.95
N MET A 525 13.24 7.62 16.70
CA MET A 525 12.16 8.34 16.00
C MET A 525 11.10 7.42 15.35
N CYS A 526 10.90 6.22 15.88
CA CYS A 526 9.75 5.38 15.53
C CYS A 526 9.32 4.51 16.73
N ASP A 527 8.10 4.00 16.68
CA ASP A 527 7.52 3.13 17.72
C ASP A 527 8.35 1.88 18.04
N VAL A 528 8.96 1.25 17.03
CA VAL A 528 9.80 0.05 17.22
C VAL A 528 11.14 0.40 17.86
N CYS A 529 11.81 1.48 17.42
CA CYS A 529 13.11 1.87 17.99
C CYS A 529 13.00 2.57 19.35
N SER A 530 11.86 3.20 19.65
CA SER A 530 11.65 3.89 20.93
C SER A 530 11.28 2.93 22.06
N ARG A 531 10.65 1.79 21.75
CA ARG A 531 10.22 0.81 22.74
C ARG A 531 11.26 -0.31 22.86
N ILE A 532 11.72 -0.58 24.08
CA ILE A 532 12.49 -1.80 24.37
C ILE A 532 11.48 -2.94 24.44
N ARG A 533 11.32 -3.69 23.35
CA ARG A 533 10.42 -4.86 23.28
C ARG A 533 11.27 -6.12 23.18
N LYS A 534 11.08 -7.05 24.12
CA LYS A 534 11.51 -8.43 23.92
C LYS A 534 10.45 -9.10 23.03
N ALA A 535 10.84 -9.41 21.80
CA ALA A 535 10.03 -10.20 20.89
C ALA A 535 10.50 -11.66 20.98
N THR A 536 9.58 -12.56 21.26
CA THR A 536 9.81 -14.00 21.18
C THR A 536 9.18 -14.52 19.90
N LYS A 537 9.92 -15.39 19.18
CA LYS A 537 9.37 -16.06 18.00
C LYS A 537 8.53 -17.24 18.46
N LYS A 538 7.20 -17.13 18.34
CA LYS A 538 6.26 -18.23 18.61
C LYS A 538 6.02 -19.00 17.33
N ASN A 539 6.30 -20.30 17.32
CA ASN A 539 5.86 -21.20 16.25
C ASN A 539 4.34 -21.39 16.37
N CYS A 540 3.61 -20.99 15.34
CA CYS A 540 2.16 -21.01 15.25
C CYS A 540 1.67 -22.01 14.19
N ARG A 541 2.47 -23.03 13.84
CA ARG A 541 2.10 -24.06 12.86
C ARG A 541 0.80 -24.77 13.22
N SER A 542 0.61 -25.16 14.48
CA SER A 542 -0.62 -25.82 14.93
C SER A 542 -1.87 -24.95 14.71
N ASP A 543 -1.80 -23.68 15.10
CA ASP A 543 -2.88 -22.72 14.88
C ASP A 543 -3.11 -22.47 13.37
N ALA A 544 -2.05 -22.42 12.58
CA ALA A 544 -2.14 -22.28 11.12
C ALA A 544 -2.81 -23.49 10.46
N GLN A 545 -2.51 -24.71 10.94
CA GLN A 545 -3.10 -25.95 10.45
C GLN A 545 -4.62 -25.92 10.66
N ILE A 546 -5.06 -25.56 11.87
CA ILE A 546 -6.49 -25.42 12.22
C ILE A 546 -7.20 -24.46 11.26
N ILE A 547 -6.62 -23.29 11.00
CA ILE A 547 -7.21 -22.28 10.09
C ILE A 547 -7.31 -22.83 8.66
N ILE A 548 -6.26 -23.48 8.17
CA ILE A 548 -6.21 -24.00 6.80
C ILE A 548 -7.15 -25.18 6.61
N ASP A 549 -7.24 -26.10 7.57
CA ASP A 549 -8.15 -27.24 7.49
C ASP A 549 -9.61 -26.78 7.58
N TYR A 550 -9.91 -25.78 8.40
CA TYR A 550 -11.22 -25.14 8.42
C TYR A 550 -11.58 -24.54 7.05
N LEU A 551 -10.64 -23.86 6.40
CA LEU A 551 -10.81 -23.35 5.03
C LEU A 551 -11.02 -24.47 4.00
N LYS A 552 -10.23 -25.55 4.04
CA LYS A 552 -10.39 -26.71 3.15
C LYS A 552 -11.79 -27.32 3.31
N ASN A 553 -12.22 -27.59 4.54
CA ASN A 553 -13.52 -28.17 4.83
C ASN A 553 -14.69 -27.29 4.35
N THR A 554 -14.53 -25.97 4.50
CA THR A 554 -15.52 -24.99 4.01
C THR A 554 -15.64 -25.04 2.49
N VAL A 555 -14.51 -25.07 1.77
CA VAL A 555 -14.48 -25.16 0.31
C VAL A 555 -15.06 -26.49 -0.18
N THR A 556 -14.73 -27.61 0.48
CA THR A 556 -15.33 -28.94 0.19
C THR A 556 -16.85 -28.92 0.38
N SER A 557 -17.33 -28.18 1.38
CA SER A 557 -18.76 -27.97 1.63
C SER A 557 -19.43 -26.95 0.70
N LYS A 558 -18.72 -26.49 -0.34
CA LYS A 558 -19.16 -25.44 -1.30
C LYS A 558 -19.56 -24.11 -0.64
N ASN A 559 -19.06 -23.84 0.56
CA ASN A 559 -19.28 -22.59 1.28
C ASN A 559 -18.13 -21.61 1.01
N ARG A 560 -18.40 -20.31 1.13
CA ARG A 560 -17.41 -19.23 0.98
C ARG A 560 -17.27 -18.45 2.27
N LEU A 561 -16.04 -18.14 2.66
CA LEU A 561 -15.74 -17.39 3.88
C LEU A 561 -15.03 -16.08 3.55
N THR A 562 -15.60 -14.99 4.05
CA THR A 562 -14.89 -13.71 4.11
C THR A 562 -13.85 -13.78 5.23
N ALA A 563 -12.85 -12.91 5.17
CA ALA A 563 -11.82 -12.84 6.19
C ALA A 563 -12.38 -12.65 7.61
N LEU A 564 -13.39 -11.78 7.76
CA LEU A 564 -14.06 -11.56 9.05
C LEU A 564 -14.75 -12.83 9.56
N LYS A 565 -15.49 -13.54 8.69
CA LYS A 565 -16.15 -14.80 9.07
C LYS A 565 -15.14 -15.89 9.42
N LEU A 566 -14.06 -16.02 8.66
CA LEU A 566 -12.98 -16.98 8.97
C LEU A 566 -12.45 -16.71 10.37
N PHE A 567 -12.04 -15.47 10.63
CA PHE A 567 -11.53 -15.05 11.91
C PHE A 567 -12.52 -15.30 13.06
N GLU A 568 -13.80 -14.96 12.92
CA GLU A 568 -14.81 -15.21 13.95
C GLU A 568 -14.99 -16.70 14.28
N GLN A 569 -15.00 -17.55 13.24
CA GLN A 569 -15.20 -19.00 13.40
C GLN A 569 -13.98 -19.71 13.96
N THR A 570 -12.76 -19.28 13.61
CA THR A 570 -11.52 -19.90 14.09
C THR A 570 -11.03 -19.33 15.42
N THR A 571 -11.58 -18.20 15.90
CA THR A 571 -11.12 -17.53 17.14
C THR A 571 -11.17 -18.44 18.37
N LYS A 572 -12.14 -19.35 18.46
CA LYS A 572 -12.24 -20.30 19.59
C LYS A 572 -11.43 -21.59 19.39
N LEU A 573 -10.91 -21.80 18.18
CA LEU A 573 -10.20 -23.03 17.81
C LEU A 573 -8.68 -22.88 17.96
N VAL A 574 -8.17 -21.65 17.86
CA VAL A 574 -6.74 -21.35 17.96
C VAL A 574 -6.33 -20.98 19.38
N SER A 575 -5.06 -21.20 19.71
CA SER A 575 -4.45 -20.87 21.01
C SER A 575 -4.07 -19.39 21.18
N LEU A 576 -4.23 -18.58 20.12
CA LEU A 576 -3.76 -17.20 20.05
C LEU A 576 -4.79 -16.22 20.62
N ASN A 577 -4.29 -15.10 21.16
CA ASN A 577 -5.16 -13.97 21.47
C ASN A 577 -5.75 -13.39 20.17
N ARG A 578 -6.75 -12.51 20.33
CA ARG A 578 -7.50 -11.92 19.22
C ARG A 578 -6.59 -11.22 18.19
N GLU A 579 -5.62 -10.44 18.66
CA GLU A 579 -4.71 -9.66 17.81
C GLU A 579 -3.75 -10.58 17.04
N ASP A 580 -3.08 -11.51 17.74
CA ASP A 580 -2.13 -12.44 17.14
C ASP A 580 -2.83 -13.43 16.19
N HIS A 581 -4.09 -13.77 16.43
CA HIS A 581 -4.89 -14.55 15.50
C HIS A 581 -5.14 -13.80 14.18
N GLN A 582 -5.52 -12.51 14.23
CA GLN A 582 -5.65 -11.69 13.03
C GLN A 582 -4.32 -11.58 12.28
N ARG A 583 -3.22 -11.37 13.02
CA ARG A 583 -1.86 -11.33 12.46
C ARG A 583 -1.49 -12.66 11.80
N LEU A 584 -1.84 -13.80 12.40
CA LEU A 584 -1.60 -15.11 11.82
C LEU A 584 -2.30 -15.25 10.47
N ILE A 585 -3.60 -14.93 10.40
CA ILE A 585 -4.35 -15.01 9.13
C ILE A 585 -3.70 -14.13 8.06
N LEU A 586 -3.33 -12.90 8.39
CA LEU A 586 -2.64 -12.02 7.45
C LEU A 586 -1.26 -12.54 7.08
N ARG A 587 -0.51 -13.13 8.02
CA ARG A 587 0.80 -13.75 7.72
C ARG A 587 0.65 -14.93 6.76
N LEU A 588 -0.35 -15.79 6.98
CA LEU A 588 -0.68 -16.90 6.09
C LEU A 588 -1.07 -16.42 4.68
N LEU A 589 -1.75 -15.28 4.59
CA LEU A 589 -2.08 -14.63 3.33
C LEU A 589 -0.83 -14.12 2.60
N LEU A 590 0.03 -13.37 3.30
CA LEU A 590 1.29 -12.84 2.76
C LEU A 590 2.23 -13.97 2.30
N ASP A 591 2.34 -15.05 3.08
CA ASP A 591 3.19 -16.20 2.79
C ASP A 591 2.55 -17.20 1.79
N ARG A 592 1.35 -16.91 1.26
CA ARG A 592 0.63 -17.68 0.24
C ARG A 592 0.13 -19.06 0.69
N TYR A 593 -0.08 -19.24 1.99
CA TYR A 593 -0.82 -20.38 2.55
C TYR A 593 -2.34 -20.20 2.40
N ILE A 594 -2.79 -18.95 2.41
CA ILE A 594 -4.14 -18.53 2.06
C ILE A 594 -4.04 -17.63 0.83
N LYS A 595 -5.08 -17.61 -0.01
CA LYS A 595 -5.23 -16.65 -1.11
C LYS A 595 -6.64 -16.10 -1.15
N GLU A 596 -6.78 -14.93 -1.77
CA GLU A 596 -8.06 -14.31 -2.06
C GLU A 596 -8.77 -15.01 -3.21
N ASP A 597 -10.09 -15.02 -3.11
CA ASP A 597 -11.02 -15.36 -4.17
C ASP A 597 -12.02 -14.20 -4.31
N PHE A 598 -11.95 -13.48 -5.43
CA PHE A 598 -12.78 -12.30 -5.66
C PHE A 598 -14.05 -12.66 -6.39
N HIS A 599 -15.18 -12.20 -5.88
CA HIS A 599 -16.47 -12.34 -6.54
C HIS A 599 -17.06 -10.99 -6.87
N LEU A 600 -17.30 -10.76 -8.15
CA LEU A 600 -17.99 -9.57 -8.63
C LEU A 600 -19.50 -9.74 -8.39
N THR A 601 -20.10 -8.74 -7.76
CA THR A 601 -21.55 -8.58 -7.66
C THR A 601 -21.94 -7.31 -8.41
N PRO A 602 -23.23 -7.07 -8.72
CA PRO A 602 -23.65 -5.90 -9.49
C PRO A 602 -23.18 -4.54 -8.93
N TYR A 603 -22.92 -4.47 -7.63
CA TYR A 603 -22.58 -3.21 -6.95
C TYR A 603 -21.20 -3.22 -6.28
N ASN A 604 -20.64 -4.39 -5.94
CA ASN A 604 -19.42 -4.50 -5.15
C ASN A 604 -18.58 -5.72 -5.53
N SER A 605 -17.27 -5.64 -5.32
CA SER A 605 -16.38 -6.79 -5.31
C SER A 605 -16.27 -7.33 -3.88
N ILE A 606 -16.52 -8.62 -3.68
CA ILE A 606 -16.37 -9.29 -2.37
C ILE A 606 -15.10 -10.13 -2.38
N CYS A 607 -14.29 -10.02 -1.34
CA CYS A 607 -13.09 -10.84 -1.13
C CYS A 607 -13.40 -12.00 -0.17
N TYR A 608 -13.31 -13.23 -0.69
CA TYR A 608 -13.32 -14.47 0.07
C TYR A 608 -11.89 -14.99 0.24
N LEU A 609 -11.70 -15.90 1.19
CA LEU A 609 -10.43 -16.58 1.42
C LEU A 609 -10.56 -18.07 1.10
N ILE A 610 -9.56 -18.61 0.40
CA ILE A 610 -9.45 -20.02 0.07
C ILE A 610 -8.02 -20.52 0.31
N PRO A 611 -7.80 -21.84 0.41
CA PRO A 611 -6.45 -22.40 0.52
C PRO A 611 -5.54 -21.91 -0.62
N GLY A 612 -4.36 -21.42 -0.23
CA GLY A 612 -3.34 -20.94 -1.15
C GLY A 612 -2.43 -22.06 -1.67
N PRO A 613 -1.49 -21.75 -2.59
CA PRO A 613 -0.58 -22.73 -3.17
C PRO A 613 0.30 -23.47 -2.15
N ARG A 614 0.55 -22.86 -0.98
CA ARG A 614 1.37 -23.47 0.08
C ARG A 614 0.55 -24.16 1.17
N ALA A 615 -0.77 -24.22 1.04
CA ALA A 615 -1.66 -24.74 2.08
C ALA A 615 -1.32 -26.17 2.52
N THR A 616 -0.93 -27.05 1.59
CA THR A 616 -0.54 -28.45 1.89
C THR A 616 0.74 -28.54 2.71
N ARG A 617 1.63 -27.54 2.63
CA ARG A 617 2.90 -27.54 3.35
C ARG A 617 2.74 -27.46 4.87
N VAL A 618 1.60 -27.04 5.41
CA VAL A 618 1.44 -26.98 6.88
C VAL A 618 1.37 -28.38 7.50
N ASN A 619 0.97 -29.38 6.69
CA ASN A 619 0.97 -30.78 7.08
C ASN A 619 2.39 -31.35 7.25
N ASP A 620 3.39 -30.78 6.57
CA ASP A 620 4.79 -31.18 6.68
C ASP A 620 5.31 -30.91 8.11
N LEU A 621 5.84 -31.96 8.75
CA LEU A 621 6.36 -31.89 10.11
C LEU A 621 7.48 -30.86 10.28
N GLN A 622 8.19 -30.55 9.21
CA GLN A 622 9.29 -29.58 9.18
C GLN A 622 8.84 -28.16 8.80
N CYS A 623 7.55 -27.94 8.55
CA CYS A 623 7.03 -26.61 8.25
C CYS A 623 6.98 -25.75 9.52
N GLU A 624 7.69 -24.63 9.49
CA GLU A 624 7.68 -23.67 10.58
C GLU A 624 7.00 -22.36 10.15
N ILE A 625 6.04 -21.90 10.95
CA ILE A 625 5.32 -20.64 10.75
C ILE A 625 5.48 -19.83 12.02
N TYR A 626 6.18 -18.71 11.94
CA TYR A 626 6.51 -17.90 13.11
C TYR A 626 5.73 -16.59 13.16
N LEU A 627 5.33 -16.20 14.37
CA LEU A 627 4.93 -14.84 14.70
C LEU A 627 5.86 -14.27 15.76
N ASP A 628 6.23 -13.00 15.60
CA ASP A 628 6.90 -12.24 16.64
C ASP A 628 5.83 -11.83 17.68
N VAL A 629 5.89 -12.44 18.87
CA VAL A 629 5.04 -12.11 20.00
C VAL A 629 5.80 -11.18 20.94
N ILE A 630 5.23 -10.02 21.23
CA ILE A 630 5.85 -9.08 22.17
C ILE A 630 5.45 -9.47 23.59
N GLU A 631 6.44 -9.67 24.45
CA GLU A 631 6.20 -9.79 25.89
C GLU A 631 5.64 -8.46 26.41
N THR A 632 4.36 -8.42 26.73
CA THR A 632 3.78 -7.29 27.44
C THR A 632 4.20 -7.39 28.90
N ASN A 633 5.34 -6.79 29.24
CA ASN A 633 5.59 -6.42 30.64
C ASN A 633 4.47 -5.45 31.02
N LYS A 634 3.47 -5.94 31.76
CA LYS A 634 2.60 -5.08 32.56
C LYS A 634 3.54 -4.33 33.51
N ILE A 635 3.92 -3.11 33.14
CA ILE A 635 4.58 -2.20 34.08
C ILE A 635 3.51 -1.91 35.13
N ALA A 636 3.57 -2.66 36.23
CA ALA A 636 2.87 -2.30 37.45
C ALA A 636 3.30 -0.88 37.78
N THR A 637 2.34 0.05 37.73
CA THR A 637 2.52 1.42 38.20
C THR A 637 2.71 1.35 39.71
N THR A 638 3.93 1.03 40.14
CA THR A 638 4.31 1.08 41.55
C THR A 638 4.57 2.55 41.82
N VAL A 639 3.55 3.22 42.35
CA VAL A 639 3.68 4.57 42.90
C VAL A 639 4.71 4.48 44.02
N VAL A 640 5.92 4.98 43.76
CA VAL A 640 6.93 5.22 44.78
C VAL A 640 6.38 6.33 45.68
N LYS A 641 6.00 5.97 46.90
CA LYS A 641 5.72 6.94 47.97
C LYS A 641 7.05 7.48 48.46
N GLU A 642 7.47 8.63 47.92
CA GLU A 642 8.48 9.45 48.57
C GLU A 642 7.87 10.03 49.86
N THR A 643 8.54 9.73 50.97
CA THR A 643 8.23 10.21 52.31
C THR A 643 8.97 11.53 52.49
N THR A 644 8.27 12.66 52.36
CA THR A 644 8.76 13.95 52.81
C THR A 644 7.91 14.42 53.98
N THR A 645 8.57 14.45 55.13
CA THR A 645 8.17 15.06 56.38
C THR A 645 7.98 16.56 56.21
N THR A 646 6.81 17.10 56.58
CA THR A 646 6.69 18.46 57.15
C THR A 646 5.30 18.70 57.76
N ALA A 647 5.35 19.13 59.03
CA ALA A 647 4.38 19.72 59.95
C ALA A 647 2.90 19.98 59.57
N GLU A 648 2.02 19.47 60.43
CA GLU A 648 0.70 19.96 60.87
C GLU A 648 0.65 21.50 61.09
N GLN A 649 -0.41 22.30 60.96
CA GLN A 649 -1.90 22.22 61.00
C GLN A 649 -2.45 23.65 60.64
N PRO A 650 -3.75 24.02 60.69
CA PRO A 650 -4.99 23.34 60.24
C PRO A 650 -5.88 24.28 59.37
N ARG A 651 -6.76 23.77 58.49
CA ARG A 651 -8.02 24.47 58.10
C ARG A 651 -9.03 23.60 57.36
N LYS A 652 -10.16 23.37 58.05
CA LYS A 652 -11.57 23.23 57.62
C LYS A 652 -11.93 22.27 56.47
N LYS A 653 -12.73 21.26 56.84
CA LYS A 653 -13.57 20.42 55.97
C LYS A 653 -14.46 21.27 55.05
N GLN A 654 -14.38 21.05 53.74
CA GLN A 654 -15.49 21.26 52.79
C GLN A 654 -15.56 20.09 51.81
N ASN A 655 -16.79 19.66 51.55
CA ASN A 655 -17.17 18.44 50.85
C ASN A 655 -16.68 18.39 49.39
N ILE A 656 -16.08 17.27 48.99
CA ILE A 656 -15.86 16.93 47.57
C ILE A 656 -17.19 16.42 47.01
N LEU A 657 -17.84 17.26 46.21
CA LEU A 657 -18.93 16.89 45.31
C LEU A 657 -18.39 15.95 44.22
N THR A 658 -18.92 14.74 44.18
CA THR A 658 -18.91 13.86 43.02
C THR A 658 -19.55 14.57 41.82
N VAL A 659 -18.79 14.76 40.73
CA VAL A 659 -19.31 15.28 39.47
C VAL A 659 -20.13 14.17 38.78
N PRO A 660 -21.41 14.38 38.43
CA PRO A 660 -22.22 13.35 37.75
C PRO A 660 -21.95 13.31 36.25
N LYS A 661 -22.06 12.12 35.65
CA LYS A 661 -22.19 11.91 34.21
C LYS A 661 -23.33 12.77 33.64
N PRO A 662 -23.17 13.52 32.54
CA PRO A 662 -24.30 14.21 31.94
C PRO A 662 -25.18 13.22 31.17
N LYS A 663 -26.46 13.16 31.53
CA LYS A 663 -27.54 12.64 30.67
C LYS A 663 -28.06 13.82 29.84
N LEU A 664 -27.93 13.75 28.52
CA LEU A 664 -28.49 14.74 27.60
C LEU A 664 -30.02 14.57 27.50
N ARG A 665 -30.77 15.64 27.74
CA ARG A 665 -32.21 15.81 27.42
C ARG A 665 -32.34 16.99 26.45
N TRP A 666 -33.16 16.83 25.41
CA TRP A 666 -33.40 17.85 24.40
C TRP A 666 -34.57 18.75 24.83
N VAL A 667 -34.40 20.07 24.72
CA VAL A 667 -35.41 21.09 25.05
C VAL A 667 -35.36 22.16 23.96
N ASN A 668 -36.51 22.51 23.38
CA ASN A 668 -36.67 23.71 22.54
C ASN A 668 -37.31 24.85 23.36
N ASP A 669 -37.25 26.07 22.81
CA ASP A 669 -37.54 27.34 23.50
C ASP A 669 -38.95 27.51 24.11
N ASP A 670 -39.89 26.60 23.87
CA ASP A 670 -41.23 26.60 24.50
C ASP A 670 -41.43 25.56 25.63
N LYS A 671 -40.34 25.05 26.23
CA LYS A 671 -40.38 24.18 27.44
C LYS A 671 -41.35 22.98 27.36
N LYS A 672 -41.40 22.28 26.22
CA LYS A 672 -41.96 20.91 26.15
C LYS A 672 -40.91 19.90 25.70
N VAL A 673 -40.89 18.74 26.36
CA VAL A 673 -39.96 17.62 26.11
C VAL A 673 -40.46 16.79 24.92
N VAL A 674 -39.61 16.56 23.91
CA VAL A 674 -39.94 15.74 22.72
C VAL A 674 -38.79 14.76 22.43
N ASP A 675 -39.12 13.54 21.99
CA ASP A 675 -38.17 12.51 21.58
C ASP A 675 -37.55 12.77 20.18
N LYS A 676 -36.34 12.24 19.97
CA LYS A 676 -35.44 12.38 18.81
C LYS A 676 -36.13 12.55 17.44
N PRO A 677 -35.84 13.62 16.67
CA PRO A 677 -36.14 13.66 15.24
C PRO A 677 -34.99 13.09 14.39
N SER A 678 -35.39 12.42 13.31
CA SER A 678 -34.55 11.87 12.24
C SER A 678 -33.98 12.99 11.36
N LEU A 679 -32.69 12.88 11.00
CA LEU A 679 -31.96 13.82 10.16
C LEU A 679 -32.48 13.80 8.71
N LYS A 680 -33.38 14.73 8.38
CA LYS A 680 -33.56 15.28 7.02
C LYS A 680 -33.94 16.77 7.12
N ARG A 681 -33.20 17.59 6.36
CA ARG A 681 -33.27 19.06 6.16
C ARG A 681 -32.80 19.91 7.34
N VAL A 682 -31.79 20.75 7.12
CA VAL A 682 -31.92 22.17 6.73
C VAL A 682 -30.61 22.63 6.06
N LEU A 683 -30.71 23.15 4.84
CA LEU A 683 -29.84 24.18 4.28
C LEU A 683 -30.80 25.16 3.59
N GLU A 684 -31.29 26.13 4.35
CA GLU A 684 -31.86 27.36 3.81
C GLU A 684 -30.77 28.42 3.94
N TYR A 685 -30.32 28.95 2.81
CA TYR A 685 -29.53 30.18 2.72
C TYR A 685 -30.50 31.26 2.24
N ASP A 686 -30.56 32.35 3.02
CA ASP A 686 -31.21 33.59 2.64
C ASP A 686 -30.49 34.20 1.42
N ASP A 687 -31.20 34.36 0.31
CA ASP A 687 -30.84 35.27 -0.77
C ASP A 687 -32.04 36.20 -1.00
N THR A 688 -31.90 37.44 -0.53
CA THR A 688 -32.68 38.58 -1.00
C THR A 688 -31.91 39.21 -2.17
N ASP A 689 -32.41 39.07 -3.38
CA ASP A 689 -32.47 40.18 -4.33
C ASP A 689 -33.35 39.83 -5.54
N SER A 690 -34.13 40.83 -5.93
CA SER A 690 -35.25 40.78 -6.86
C SER A 690 -34.84 40.91 -8.33
N ASP A 691 -35.83 40.58 -9.18
CA ASP A 691 -36.01 41.05 -10.56
C ASP A 691 -35.33 40.27 -11.70
N ALA A 692 -36.08 39.32 -12.27
CA ALA A 692 -36.55 39.40 -13.67
C ALA A 692 -37.47 38.21 -14.03
N ASN A 693 -38.67 38.56 -14.51
CA ASN A 693 -39.58 37.78 -15.36
C ASN A 693 -38.79 36.97 -16.44
N GLU A 694 -39.19 35.79 -16.93
CA GLU A 694 -40.49 35.41 -17.47
C GLU A 694 -40.41 33.92 -17.94
N ASN A 695 -41.55 33.22 -17.95
CA ASN A 695 -41.89 32.05 -18.78
C ASN A 695 -41.08 30.74 -18.65
N VAL A 696 -41.65 29.71 -17.99
CA VAL A 696 -41.80 28.35 -18.60
C VAL A 696 -43.03 27.66 -18.00
N ALA A 697 -43.86 27.14 -18.90
CA ALA A 697 -45.10 26.41 -18.68
C ALA A 697 -44.91 25.01 -18.04
N GLU A 698 -45.94 24.60 -17.29
CA GLU A 698 -46.19 23.20 -16.92
C GLU A 698 -46.39 22.32 -18.16
N LEU A 699 -45.79 21.13 -18.17
CA LEU A 699 -46.33 19.95 -18.85
C LEU A 699 -45.86 18.68 -18.13
N ASN A 700 -46.82 18.02 -17.49
CA ASN A 700 -46.77 16.63 -17.10
C ASN A 700 -46.70 15.74 -18.36
N GLY A 701 -45.84 14.73 -18.36
CA GLY A 701 -45.92 13.68 -19.38
C GLY A 701 -44.77 12.67 -19.37
N GLU A 702 -45.16 11.39 -19.39
CA GLU A 702 -44.42 10.26 -19.97
C GLU A 702 -43.37 9.57 -19.07
N LYS A 703 -43.55 8.31 -18.64
CA LYS A 703 -44.10 7.15 -19.38
C LYS A 703 -43.52 7.00 -20.80
N ALA A 704 -42.23 7.29 -20.96
CA ALA A 704 -41.47 6.99 -22.17
C ALA A 704 -39.96 6.68 -21.92
N VAL A 705 -39.62 5.94 -20.85
CA VAL A 705 -38.23 5.48 -20.58
C VAL A 705 -38.15 3.96 -20.41
N LYS A 706 -39.09 3.21 -20.99
CA LYS A 706 -39.10 1.72 -20.91
C LYS A 706 -38.96 0.98 -22.25
N GLN A 707 -38.62 1.65 -23.35
CA GLN A 707 -38.42 1.00 -24.65
C GLN A 707 -37.22 1.52 -25.46
N HIS A 708 -36.14 1.95 -24.79
CA HIS A 708 -34.90 2.33 -25.48
C HIS A 708 -33.59 1.82 -24.82
N ILE A 709 -33.69 0.76 -24.02
CA ILE A 709 -32.52 0.05 -23.47
C ILE A 709 -32.65 -1.44 -23.80
N THR A 710 -32.78 -1.76 -25.08
CA THR A 710 -32.70 -3.15 -25.58
C THR A 710 -32.23 -3.23 -27.05
N SER A 711 -31.39 -2.29 -27.51
CA SER A 711 -30.85 -2.36 -28.89
C SER A 711 -29.44 -1.78 -29.09
N VAL A 712 -28.60 -1.68 -28.06
CA VAL A 712 -27.20 -1.19 -28.22
C VAL A 712 -26.18 -2.05 -27.43
N ILE A 713 -26.51 -3.30 -27.09
CA ILE A 713 -25.55 -4.24 -26.44
C ILE A 713 -25.57 -5.61 -27.13
N THR A 714 -25.52 -5.58 -28.47
CA THR A 714 -25.25 -6.72 -29.33
C THR A 714 -24.59 -6.15 -30.58
N ASP A 715 -23.29 -5.87 -30.54
CA ASP A 715 -22.45 -5.67 -31.74
C ASP A 715 -20.92 -5.49 -31.49
N GLU A 716 -20.39 -5.71 -30.28
CA GLU A 716 -18.92 -5.61 -30.04
C GLU A 716 -18.34 -6.76 -29.22
N PHE A 717 -18.70 -8.01 -29.54
CA PHE A 717 -17.96 -9.20 -29.09
C PHE A 717 -18.03 -10.28 -30.16
N ASP A 718 -17.28 -10.08 -31.24
CA ASP A 718 -16.79 -11.13 -32.13
C ASP A 718 -15.64 -10.53 -32.95
N GLU A 719 -14.41 -10.61 -32.42
CA GLU A 719 -13.15 -10.65 -33.17
C GLU A 719 -11.98 -10.57 -32.18
N LEU A 720 -11.33 -11.71 -31.94
CA LEU A 720 -9.87 -11.90 -31.83
C LEU A 720 -9.54 -13.21 -31.08
N ASP A 721 -9.92 -14.33 -31.68
CA ASP A 721 -9.09 -15.53 -31.70
C ASP A 721 -8.26 -15.46 -32.99
N PHE A 722 -6.95 -15.18 -32.88
CA PHE A 722 -5.83 -15.68 -33.71
C PHE A 722 -4.56 -14.83 -33.48
N LEU A 723 -3.58 -15.45 -32.81
CA LEU A 723 -2.11 -15.25 -32.73
C LEU A 723 -1.54 -15.22 -31.31
#